data_AF-A0A954XYC6-F1
#
_entry.id   AF-A0A954XYC6-F1
#
_cell.length_a   1.000
_cell.length_b   1.000
_cell.length_c   1.000
_cell.angle_alpha   90.00
_cell.angle_beta   90.00
_cell.angle_gamma   90.00
#
_symmetry.space_group_name_H-M   'P 1'
#
loop_
_entity.id
_entity.type
_entity.pdbx_description
1 polymer ?
#
loop_
_entity_poly.entity_id
_entity_poly.type
_entity_poly.pdbx_seq_one_letter_code
_entity_poly.pdbx_strand_id
1 'polypeptide(L)'
;MINLVRTAGGFFRWNAFVGVAALGALALALTAGNASADPLIWNDGTGNFIGSPTWSYDNGGSVATTSNPFTYVGSGGGSGGENIVIIGNAGDVTLNSANQGPFMDNSLHELRVGTLAPEADLTGIGGPNLQGNGTFTVSNVDLLLFDTDAIGTGNLILGGAAGVTGAMNWNSTGNLQANGQFRVGQNGTGTFNMNGGTAQFGDTAGPSKAAQVASAGGLGTLNLNDGAITIGSQDDGAGFEIRRTLQVGTGGGSQGVLNLGDGTGATGSASIEHWGNVEIGSGSGTGTLNIMADGRLTIPFTPVLGISSSLLVGPGGGSTGAINQTGGSLDMDGLLQIANNTGVGSYTLSGSTGTVNVRAVSAFAGSTFTFNLDAGGATKITVEGGTNTAGDTGAGNGVTLAGGMLNVNGLGSYSSTNSIVLFDQLDASAQLIGAFGNLIQGQVVGQNGGGANFYLNLYGGDGNDIVLQSTLPSSSTNGLVWNVGTANFDAGWASGNGSFGVAATGVDPFNSLQTLYLGNNGAATYDGSTNDASGTTVKNLFIGTNQAAAVVAGRNGNGTLTVSGAENLTIDDAGAAGAEGFFIVGEAGFTGTVNWSSSGTLDVQGQFRVGRSGGTGVFTQNNGVVQAGTTGGGGKYLGIGDGTGSTGTYNLNNGTLYPDGPGAGNPLRQFRVGHAGATGTFNLGDGVGAAGTAVLETEDDVWVGSQSGNGTLAIKSDGVLRLIGNNAPLFVGYRTGGSAGTGVVNQTGGSVTLEDAFSIGEGAGTTGEYQFSGGTIQAANDGAGDVRIGGGGGNGTFRISGTASFTTQGNLYIAEAGGAGTTGLLELTGSQASFTVNRLENAPGTAGAGSGNFETIRWVADANGITPIVVTGASGMNVLQIQDPAEVTANTGTNGGGDLMGDGIALELDLSALSGSQTLTLFDNQSAEAVIGFFEAGTTMNLYEQGEAILGTGFAGAVTISYTGGTGNDVVLNLNAGLPGDFNSDTFVNGTDFLIWQRGYPGNQPGQLLSDWEANFGAGLPPTKAAAAAVPEPTGALLIGVLSCLTLSWATRRRVHGATVSR
;
A
#
# COMPACT_ATOMS: atom_id res chain seq x y z
N MET A 1 -31.23 8.48 29.59
CA MET A 1 -31.81 9.02 28.34
C MET A 1 -31.29 8.07 27.25
N ILE A 2 -32.06 7.11 26.74
CA ILE A 2 -33.25 7.28 25.87
C ILE A 2 -32.90 8.13 24.64
N ASN A 3 -32.47 7.49 23.55
CA ASN A 3 -33.38 7.20 22.45
C ASN A 3 -32.86 6.04 21.57
N LEU A 4 -33.78 5.24 21.03
CA LEU A 4 -33.50 4.11 20.14
C LEU A 4 -34.59 4.09 19.08
N VAL A 5 -34.23 4.19 17.79
CA VAL A 5 -35.18 4.19 16.67
C VAL A 5 -35.40 2.76 16.17
N ARG A 6 -36.64 2.45 15.80
CA ARG A 6 -37.12 1.11 15.36
C ARG A 6 -37.06 0.96 13.84
N THR A 7 -36.77 -0.27 13.38
CA THR A 7 -37.53 -1.18 12.48
C THR A 7 -36.58 -2.30 12.03
N ALA A 8 -36.92 -3.58 11.78
CA ALA A 8 -38.08 -4.47 12.03
C ALA A 8 -37.55 -5.94 11.96
N GLY A 9 -38.24 -7.03 12.34
CA GLY A 9 -39.59 -7.21 12.91
C GLY A 9 -40.03 -8.69 13.11
N GLY A 10 -39.11 -9.66 13.24
CA GLY A 10 -39.38 -11.11 13.16
C GLY A 10 -39.61 -11.82 14.51
N PHE A 11 -40.63 -12.67 14.58
CA PHE A 11 -41.07 -13.37 15.80
C PHE A 11 -40.09 -14.46 16.29
N PHE A 12 -39.74 -14.45 17.59
CA PHE A 12 -39.50 -15.68 18.36
C PHE A 12 -40.02 -15.55 19.80
N ARG A 13 -40.55 -16.65 20.35
CA ARG A 13 -41.24 -16.66 21.67
C ARG A 13 -40.25 -16.79 22.83
N TRP A 14 -40.45 -15.99 23.87
CA TRP A 14 -39.78 -16.11 25.16
C TRP A 14 -40.41 -17.22 26.01
N ASN A 15 -39.58 -18.10 26.60
CA ASN A 15 -39.92 -18.92 27.75
C ASN A 15 -39.03 -18.48 28.93
N ALA A 16 -39.57 -17.65 29.82
CA ALA A 16 -38.86 -17.20 31.01
C ALA A 16 -39.09 -18.15 32.18
N PHE A 17 -38.11 -19.02 32.52
CA PHE A 17 -38.13 -19.74 33.80
C PHE A 17 -36.76 -20.26 34.30
N VAL A 18 -35.66 -19.49 34.14
CA VAL A 18 -34.36 -19.76 34.79
C VAL A 18 -33.76 -18.47 35.36
N GLY A 19 -34.33 -17.96 36.46
CA GLY A 19 -34.04 -16.60 36.94
C GLY A 19 -33.24 -16.45 38.25
N VAL A 20 -32.91 -17.53 38.96
CA VAL A 20 -32.35 -17.44 40.34
C VAL A 20 -31.11 -18.31 40.59
N ALA A 21 -30.92 -19.41 39.86
CA ALA A 21 -29.74 -20.27 40.06
C ALA A 21 -28.43 -19.69 39.47
N ALA A 22 -28.51 -18.98 38.34
CA ALA A 22 -27.34 -18.50 37.59
C ALA A 22 -26.53 -17.40 38.32
N LEU A 23 -27.21 -16.49 39.03
CA LEU A 23 -26.54 -15.39 39.76
C LEU A 23 -25.77 -15.87 41.00
N GLY A 24 -26.19 -16.99 41.61
CA GLY A 24 -25.44 -17.61 42.72
C GLY A 24 -24.15 -18.29 42.24
N ALA A 25 -24.20 -18.99 41.11
CA ALA A 25 -23.02 -19.61 40.50
C ALA A 25 -21.99 -18.56 40.03
N LEU A 26 -22.45 -17.47 39.42
CA LEU A 26 -21.57 -16.39 38.94
C LEU A 26 -20.84 -15.68 40.10
N ALA A 27 -21.49 -15.50 41.25
CA ALA A 27 -20.88 -14.89 42.43
C ALA A 27 -19.85 -15.80 43.14
N LEU A 28 -20.04 -17.13 43.12
CA LEU A 28 -19.01 -18.07 43.58
C LEU A 28 -17.82 -18.14 42.60
N ALA A 29 -18.08 -18.11 41.29
CA ALA A 29 -17.02 -18.11 40.28
C ALA A 29 -16.11 -16.87 40.37
N LEU A 30 -16.65 -15.68 40.65
CA LEU A 30 -15.86 -14.45 40.83
C LEU A 30 -15.06 -14.36 42.15
N THR A 31 -15.19 -15.32 43.06
CA THR A 31 -14.43 -15.35 44.33
C THR A 31 -13.48 -16.54 44.48
N ALA A 32 -13.41 -17.40 43.48
CA ALA A 32 -12.30 -18.33 43.31
C ALA A 32 -11.06 -17.53 42.89
N GLY A 33 -10.28 -17.06 43.88
CA GLY A 33 -8.99 -16.46 43.62
C GLY A 33 -8.09 -17.49 42.93
N ASN A 34 -7.42 -17.08 41.84
CA ASN A 34 -6.64 -17.94 40.96
C ASN A 34 -5.88 -19.01 41.76
N ALA A 35 -6.33 -20.27 41.64
CA ALA A 35 -5.62 -21.39 42.23
C ALA A 35 -4.26 -21.48 41.53
N SER A 36 -3.18 -21.15 42.24
CA SER A 36 -1.85 -21.32 41.69
C SER A 36 -1.61 -22.81 41.45
N ALA A 37 -1.41 -23.19 40.19
CA ALA A 37 -0.99 -24.53 39.83
C ALA A 37 0.28 -24.90 40.59
N ASP A 38 0.21 -25.92 41.46
CA ASP A 38 1.35 -26.32 42.26
C ASP A 38 2.40 -27.02 41.35
N PRO A 39 3.70 -26.67 41.46
CA PRO A 39 4.76 -27.31 40.70
C PRO A 39 5.05 -28.71 41.27
N LEU A 40 4.79 -29.75 40.47
CA LEU A 40 5.08 -31.14 40.79
C LEU A 40 6.36 -31.58 40.07
N ILE A 41 7.39 -31.94 40.84
CA ILE A 41 8.74 -32.15 40.33
C ILE A 41 9.15 -33.62 40.48
N TRP A 42 9.60 -34.24 39.40
CA TRP A 42 10.09 -35.63 39.41
C TRP A 42 11.34 -35.76 40.29
N ASN A 43 11.32 -36.69 41.25
CA ASN A 43 12.37 -36.83 42.27
C ASN A 43 13.17 -38.15 42.23
N ASP A 44 12.88 -39.01 41.26
CA ASP A 44 13.54 -40.32 41.07
C ASP A 44 14.49 -40.27 39.86
N GLY A 45 15.22 -41.35 39.60
CA GLY A 45 15.98 -41.54 38.36
C GLY A 45 15.06 -41.96 37.21
N THR A 46 15.07 -43.26 36.89
CA THR A 46 14.22 -43.85 35.84
C THR A 46 12.99 -44.50 36.47
N GLY A 47 11.78 -44.15 36.00
CA GLY A 47 10.54 -44.69 36.57
C GLY A 47 9.29 -44.51 35.72
N ASN A 48 8.19 -45.09 36.20
CA ASN A 48 6.86 -44.85 35.62
C ASN A 48 6.31 -43.53 36.18
N PHE A 49 5.55 -42.79 35.36
CA PHE A 49 4.93 -41.51 35.70
C PHE A 49 4.01 -41.58 36.95
N ILE A 50 3.59 -42.79 37.33
CA ILE A 50 2.78 -43.08 38.52
C ILE A 50 3.45 -44.21 39.31
N GLY A 51 3.69 -43.98 40.60
CA GLY A 51 4.49 -44.86 41.45
C GLY A 51 4.76 -44.27 42.84
N SER A 52 5.21 -45.09 43.78
CA SER A 52 5.36 -44.69 45.18
C SER A 52 6.83 -44.43 45.57
N PRO A 53 7.17 -43.24 46.10
CA PRO A 53 6.64 -41.91 45.79
C PRO A 53 7.63 -41.13 44.89
N THR A 54 7.20 -40.76 43.68
CA THR A 54 8.11 -40.30 42.60
C THR A 54 8.01 -38.80 42.24
N TRP A 55 7.14 -38.05 42.91
CA TRP A 55 6.95 -36.61 42.69
C TRP A 55 7.05 -35.84 44.00
N SER A 56 7.79 -34.72 44.00
CA SER A 56 7.93 -33.79 45.13
C SER A 56 7.32 -32.42 44.82
N TYR A 57 6.84 -31.72 45.85
CA TYR A 57 6.30 -30.36 45.75
C TYR A 57 6.48 -29.59 47.06
N ASP A 58 6.39 -28.27 47.01
CA ASP A 58 6.34 -27.43 48.21
C ASP A 58 4.90 -27.33 48.75
N ASN A 59 4.67 -27.87 49.93
CA ASN A 59 3.44 -27.73 50.70
C ASN A 59 3.64 -26.67 51.80
N GLY A 60 3.55 -25.40 51.44
CA GLY A 60 3.55 -24.27 52.38
C GLY A 60 4.86 -24.09 53.17
N GLY A 61 6.01 -24.29 52.54
CA GLY A 61 7.34 -24.25 53.16
C GLY A 61 7.85 -25.62 53.61
N SER A 62 7.34 -26.71 53.05
CA SER A 62 7.74 -28.08 53.42
C SER A 62 7.65 -29.05 52.24
N VAL A 63 8.68 -29.88 52.04
CA VAL A 63 8.68 -30.85 50.95
C VAL A 63 7.70 -31.98 51.24
N ALA A 64 6.71 -32.12 50.37
CA ALA A 64 5.76 -33.23 50.37
C ALA A 64 5.87 -34.03 49.06
N THR A 65 5.29 -35.23 49.03
CA THR A 65 5.35 -36.12 47.85
C THR A 65 3.98 -36.63 47.43
N THR A 66 3.78 -36.83 46.13
CA THR A 66 2.62 -37.57 45.56
C THR A 66 3.08 -38.75 44.71
N SER A 67 2.22 -39.76 44.59
CA SER A 67 2.43 -40.92 43.71
C SER A 67 1.75 -40.81 42.35
N ASN A 68 0.90 -39.80 42.16
CA ASN A 68 0.17 -39.53 40.93
C ASN A 68 -0.06 -38.02 40.78
N PRO A 69 0.47 -37.36 39.74
CA PRO A 69 0.29 -35.93 39.52
C PRO A 69 -1.09 -35.59 38.91
N PHE A 70 -1.78 -36.55 38.29
CA PHE A 70 -3.11 -36.33 37.70
C PHE A 70 -4.23 -36.24 38.75
N THR A 71 -4.09 -36.91 39.89
CA THR A 71 -5.08 -36.87 41.00
C THR A 71 -4.70 -35.92 42.13
N TYR A 72 -3.54 -35.27 42.03
CA TYR A 72 -3.12 -34.28 43.03
C TYR A 72 -3.98 -33.02 42.88
N VAL A 73 -4.70 -32.69 43.96
CA VAL A 73 -5.42 -31.42 44.13
C VAL A 73 -4.50 -30.49 44.91
N GLY A 74 -4.13 -29.37 44.29
CA GLY A 74 -3.23 -28.39 44.89
C GLY A 74 -3.78 -27.72 46.15
N SER A 75 -2.90 -27.05 46.88
CA SER A 75 -3.18 -26.43 48.18
C SER A 75 -4.36 -25.44 48.18
N GLY A 76 -4.70 -24.87 47.01
CA GLY A 76 -5.86 -23.99 46.79
C GLY A 76 -7.23 -24.68 46.59
N GLY A 77 -7.28 -26.01 46.44
CA GLY A 77 -8.54 -26.76 46.31
C GLY A 77 -9.15 -26.83 44.90
N GLY A 78 -8.31 -26.81 43.86
CA GLY A 78 -8.71 -26.96 42.45
C GLY A 78 -9.18 -28.36 42.04
N SER A 79 -9.40 -28.59 40.74
CA SER A 79 -9.67 -29.93 40.21
C SER A 79 -8.36 -30.64 39.85
N GLY A 80 -8.25 -31.94 40.18
CA GLY A 80 -7.01 -32.69 39.97
C GLY A 80 -6.64 -32.77 38.49
N GLY A 81 -5.42 -32.36 38.14
CA GLY A 81 -4.95 -32.17 36.76
C GLY A 81 -4.41 -30.76 36.48
N GLU A 82 -4.76 -29.77 37.32
CA GLU A 82 -4.32 -28.37 37.23
C GLU A 82 -2.84 -28.13 37.64
N ASN A 83 -1.94 -29.08 37.39
CA ASN A 83 -0.56 -29.07 37.92
C ASN A 83 0.50 -28.72 36.86
N ILE A 84 1.54 -27.97 37.26
CA ILE A 84 2.74 -27.76 36.45
C ILE A 84 3.69 -28.92 36.71
N VAL A 85 3.85 -29.82 35.74
CA VAL A 85 4.71 -31.00 35.88
C VAL A 85 6.11 -30.71 35.36
N ILE A 86 7.11 -30.98 36.19
CA ILE A 86 8.53 -30.72 35.90
C ILE A 86 9.32 -32.03 35.97
N ILE A 87 9.99 -32.39 34.87
CA ILE A 87 10.92 -33.52 34.80
C ILE A 87 12.33 -32.97 34.60
N GLY A 88 13.22 -33.19 35.59
CA GLY A 88 14.58 -32.66 35.62
C GLY A 88 15.58 -33.64 36.26
N ASN A 89 16.79 -33.15 36.58
CA ASN A 89 17.87 -33.89 37.27
C ASN A 89 18.19 -35.30 36.70
N ALA A 90 18.27 -35.40 35.37
CA ALA A 90 18.45 -36.65 34.61
C ALA A 90 17.35 -37.70 34.79
N GLY A 91 16.15 -37.28 35.23
CA GLY A 91 14.97 -38.15 35.31
C GLY A 91 14.54 -38.68 33.95
N ASP A 92 14.14 -39.95 33.91
CA ASP A 92 13.64 -40.65 32.71
C ASP A 92 12.29 -41.30 33.03
N VAL A 93 11.22 -40.68 32.55
CA VAL A 93 9.86 -40.95 33.05
C VAL A 93 8.99 -41.53 31.94
N THR A 94 8.32 -42.66 32.21
CA THR A 94 7.44 -43.32 31.24
C THR A 94 5.96 -43.23 31.63
N LEU A 95 5.12 -42.69 30.76
CA LEU A 95 3.66 -42.70 30.85
C LEU A 95 3.08 -43.75 29.86
N ASN A 96 2.53 -44.83 30.40
CA ASN A 96 2.04 -46.00 29.64
C ASN A 96 0.68 -46.53 30.11
N SER A 97 -0.05 -45.74 30.90
CA SER A 97 -1.37 -46.07 31.47
C SER A 97 -2.35 -44.91 31.23
N ALA A 98 -3.52 -45.20 30.67
CA ALA A 98 -4.55 -44.20 30.36
C ALA A 98 -5.44 -43.89 31.57
N ASN A 99 -6.15 -42.76 31.52
CA ASN A 99 -7.24 -42.37 32.42
C ASN A 99 -6.82 -42.38 33.90
N GLN A 100 -5.71 -41.72 34.20
CA GLN A 100 -5.09 -41.75 35.52
C GLN A 100 -5.49 -40.58 36.43
N GLY A 101 -6.24 -39.60 35.92
CA GLY A 101 -6.80 -38.47 36.66
C GLY A 101 -8.26 -38.66 37.11
N PRO A 102 -8.88 -37.61 37.67
CA PRO A 102 -10.33 -37.56 37.90
C PRO A 102 -11.12 -37.33 36.59
N PHE A 103 -10.46 -36.80 35.57
CA PHE A 103 -10.95 -36.71 34.20
C PHE A 103 -10.76 -38.05 33.47
N MET A 104 -11.51 -38.29 32.38
CA MET A 104 -11.43 -39.55 31.61
C MET A 104 -10.22 -39.59 30.65
N ASP A 105 -9.20 -38.80 30.94
CA ASP A 105 -7.99 -38.59 30.14
C ASP A 105 -6.76 -38.46 31.07
N ASN A 106 -5.59 -38.29 30.47
CA ASN A 106 -4.36 -37.93 31.18
C ASN A 106 -4.13 -36.43 30.97
N SER A 107 -4.69 -35.60 31.85
CA SER A 107 -4.67 -34.14 31.72
C SER A 107 -3.71 -33.44 32.67
N LEU A 108 -2.94 -32.48 32.16
CA LEU A 108 -2.05 -31.60 32.92
C LEU A 108 -2.28 -30.12 32.55
N HIS A 109 -1.85 -29.19 33.40
CA HIS A 109 -1.85 -27.76 33.08
C HIS A 109 -0.63 -27.36 32.24
N GLU A 110 0.56 -27.78 32.64
CA GLU A 110 1.79 -27.51 31.91
C GLU A 110 2.77 -28.66 32.10
N LEU A 111 3.54 -28.98 31.04
CA LEU A 111 4.61 -29.96 31.09
C LEU A 111 5.95 -29.33 30.69
N ARG A 112 6.92 -29.38 31.60
CA ARG A 112 8.31 -28.96 31.38
C ARG A 112 9.25 -30.14 31.54
N VAL A 113 10.01 -30.46 30.49
CA VAL A 113 11.04 -31.50 30.51
C VAL A 113 12.40 -30.85 30.27
N GLY A 114 13.33 -30.98 31.21
CA GLY A 114 14.61 -30.29 31.19
C GLY A 114 14.49 -28.78 31.48
N THR A 115 14.67 -28.36 32.74
CA THR A 115 14.53 -26.94 33.14
C THR A 115 15.50 -26.50 34.25
N LEU A 116 15.72 -25.18 34.34
CA LEU A 116 16.35 -24.47 35.48
C LEU A 116 15.34 -23.56 36.21
N ALA A 117 14.05 -23.90 36.13
CA ALA A 117 12.98 -23.20 36.85
C ALA A 117 13.34 -23.04 38.34
N PRO A 118 13.26 -21.84 38.95
CA PRO A 118 13.47 -21.64 40.38
C PRO A 118 12.57 -22.54 41.24
N GLU A 119 11.37 -22.83 40.73
CA GLU A 119 10.38 -23.70 41.37
C GLU A 119 10.86 -25.16 41.48
N ALA A 120 11.85 -25.58 40.68
CA ALA A 120 12.47 -26.91 40.75
C ALA A 120 13.64 -27.01 41.76
N ASP A 121 14.02 -25.91 42.41
CA ASP A 121 15.02 -25.89 43.48
C ASP A 121 14.36 -25.88 44.87
N LEU A 122 14.11 -27.07 45.41
CA LEU A 122 13.53 -27.23 46.75
C LEU A 122 14.56 -27.06 47.89
N THR A 123 15.83 -26.70 47.61
CA THR A 123 16.87 -26.65 48.65
C THR A 123 16.61 -25.59 49.71
N GLY A 124 15.92 -24.49 49.36
CA GLY A 124 15.49 -23.45 50.31
C GLY A 124 14.57 -23.94 51.44
N ILE A 125 13.90 -25.08 51.25
CA ILE A 125 13.00 -25.73 52.22
C ILE A 125 13.49 -27.14 52.62
N GLY A 126 14.77 -27.46 52.33
CA GLY A 126 15.41 -28.72 52.72
C GLY A 126 15.21 -29.90 51.75
N GLY A 127 14.69 -29.67 50.54
CA GLY A 127 14.60 -30.66 49.47
C GLY A 127 15.87 -30.79 48.62
N PRO A 128 15.93 -31.77 47.72
CA PRO A 128 16.95 -31.84 46.67
C PRO A 128 16.76 -30.72 45.64
N ASN A 129 17.85 -30.24 45.04
CA ASN A 129 17.77 -29.47 43.79
C ASN A 129 17.50 -30.47 42.65
N LEU A 130 16.38 -30.29 41.95
CA LEU A 130 15.91 -31.17 40.87
C LEU A 130 15.95 -30.49 39.49
N GLN A 131 16.62 -29.34 39.39
CA GLN A 131 16.94 -28.69 38.12
C GLN A 131 17.87 -29.56 37.27
N GLY A 132 17.84 -29.37 35.95
CA GLY A 132 18.70 -30.07 35.00
C GLY A 132 17.93 -30.93 34.01
N ASN A 133 18.64 -31.88 33.37
CA ASN A 133 18.16 -32.60 32.19
C ASN A 133 16.96 -33.51 32.48
N GLY A 134 16.19 -33.87 31.47
CA GLY A 134 15.09 -34.83 31.63
C GLY A 134 14.67 -35.51 30.33
N THR A 135 14.09 -36.69 30.46
CA THR A 135 13.46 -37.46 29.37
C THR A 135 12.05 -37.86 29.78
N PHE A 136 11.09 -37.73 28.86
CA PHE A 136 9.71 -38.16 29.04
C PHE A 136 9.27 -39.04 27.87
N THR A 137 8.84 -40.27 28.15
CA THR A 137 8.37 -41.23 27.14
C THR A 137 6.89 -41.52 27.33
N VAL A 138 6.07 -41.27 26.31
CA VAL A 138 4.65 -41.62 26.29
C VAL A 138 4.45 -42.82 25.39
N SER A 139 3.61 -43.79 25.79
CA SER A 139 3.39 -45.02 25.01
C SER A 139 1.96 -45.52 25.11
N ASN A 140 1.29 -45.67 23.96
CA ASN A 140 -0.07 -46.23 23.82
C ASN A 140 -1.17 -45.56 24.67
N VAL A 141 -1.05 -44.25 24.94
CA VAL A 141 -2.01 -43.45 25.71
C VAL A 141 -2.09 -42.02 25.17
N ASP A 142 -3.22 -41.37 25.43
CA ASP A 142 -3.40 -39.94 25.17
C ASP A 142 -2.70 -39.08 26.25
N LEU A 143 -2.43 -37.82 25.90
CA LEU A 143 -1.96 -36.78 26.83
C LEU A 143 -2.57 -35.43 26.41
N LEU A 144 -3.26 -34.80 27.35
CA LEU A 144 -3.91 -33.51 27.16
C LEU A 144 -3.24 -32.45 28.06
N LEU A 145 -2.79 -31.35 27.47
CA LEU A 145 -2.24 -30.18 28.18
C LEU A 145 -3.22 -29.01 27.97
N PHE A 146 -4.18 -28.89 28.89
CA PHE A 146 -5.35 -28.03 28.70
C PHE A 146 -5.23 -26.64 29.33
N ASP A 147 -6.18 -25.79 28.95
CA ASP A 147 -6.43 -24.45 29.48
C ASP A 147 -7.85 -24.49 30.07
N THR A 148 -7.97 -24.66 31.39
CA THR A 148 -9.26 -24.86 32.09
C THR A 148 -9.96 -23.56 32.49
N ASP A 149 -9.26 -22.42 32.47
CA ASP A 149 -9.74 -21.15 33.01
C ASP A 149 -9.70 -19.97 32.02
N ALA A 150 -9.21 -20.19 30.79
CA ALA A 150 -9.00 -19.19 29.73
C ALA A 150 -7.98 -18.10 30.10
N ILE A 151 -7.14 -18.33 31.11
CA ILE A 151 -6.13 -17.38 31.63
C ILE A 151 -4.76 -18.06 31.79
N GLY A 152 -4.72 -19.36 32.08
CA GLY A 152 -3.50 -20.15 32.24
C GLY A 152 -2.94 -20.72 30.93
N THR A 153 -1.84 -21.48 31.02
CA THR A 153 -1.02 -21.80 29.84
C THR A 153 -0.73 -23.29 29.69
N GLY A 154 -1.51 -23.95 28.82
CA GLY A 154 -1.38 -25.36 28.37
C GLY A 154 -0.06 -25.73 27.66
N ASN A 155 1.09 -25.39 28.25
CA ASN A 155 2.38 -25.41 27.56
C ASN A 155 3.03 -26.79 27.56
N LEU A 156 3.79 -27.05 26.50
CA LEU A 156 4.77 -28.12 26.40
C LEU A 156 6.15 -27.50 26.13
N ILE A 157 7.05 -27.55 27.12
CA ILE A 157 8.39 -26.96 27.03
C ILE A 157 9.45 -28.04 27.23
N LEU A 158 10.29 -28.25 26.21
CA LEU A 158 11.39 -29.22 26.22
C LEU A 158 12.73 -28.48 26.14
N GLY A 159 13.59 -28.61 27.14
CA GLY A 159 14.90 -27.94 27.19
C GLY A 159 14.76 -26.42 27.34
N GLY A 160 14.06 -25.97 28.39
CA GLY A 160 13.63 -24.58 28.57
C GLY A 160 14.68 -23.61 29.14
N ALA A 161 15.92 -24.05 29.36
CA ALA A 161 16.97 -23.25 29.98
C ALA A 161 18.38 -23.60 29.49
N ALA A 162 19.27 -22.59 29.44
CA ALA A 162 20.64 -22.74 28.95
C ALA A 162 21.44 -23.81 29.72
N GLY A 163 22.14 -24.67 28.96
CA GLY A 163 22.92 -25.78 29.50
C GLY A 163 22.10 -27.02 29.90
N VAL A 164 20.78 -27.02 29.70
CA VAL A 164 19.89 -28.14 30.05
C VAL A 164 19.30 -28.81 28.81
N THR A 165 19.26 -30.14 28.83
CA THR A 165 18.66 -30.99 27.79
C THR A 165 17.31 -31.55 28.23
N GLY A 166 16.26 -31.33 27.44
CA GLY A 166 14.93 -31.92 27.64
C GLY A 166 14.48 -32.71 26.42
N ALA A 167 14.12 -33.98 26.60
CA ALA A 167 13.68 -34.86 25.53
C ALA A 167 12.28 -35.43 25.78
N MET A 168 11.45 -35.52 24.74
CA MET A 168 10.18 -36.22 24.78
C MET A 168 10.09 -37.24 23.63
N ASN A 169 9.72 -38.49 23.97
CA ASN A 169 9.52 -39.59 23.03
C ASN A 169 8.03 -39.97 23.02
N TRP A 170 7.32 -39.53 21.99
CA TRP A 170 5.93 -39.90 21.74
C TRP A 170 5.88 -41.19 20.91
N ASN A 171 5.74 -42.32 21.61
CA ASN A 171 5.57 -43.66 21.06
C ASN A 171 4.10 -44.12 21.20
N SER A 172 3.15 -43.22 20.96
CA SER A 172 1.72 -43.46 21.17
C SER A 172 0.95 -43.26 19.86
N THR A 173 -0.04 -44.13 19.63
CA THR A 173 -1.03 -43.95 18.55
C THR A 173 -2.19 -43.04 18.96
N GLY A 174 -2.17 -42.53 20.20
CA GLY A 174 -3.17 -41.61 20.74
C GLY A 174 -2.97 -40.16 20.31
N ASN A 175 -3.68 -39.25 20.97
CA ASN A 175 -3.61 -37.80 20.75
C ASN A 175 -2.74 -37.08 21.80
N LEU A 176 -1.86 -36.19 21.34
CA LEU A 176 -1.13 -35.20 22.14
C LEU A 176 -1.69 -33.81 21.86
N GLN A 177 -2.53 -33.28 22.75
CA GLN A 177 -3.09 -31.94 22.57
C GLN A 177 -2.41 -30.97 23.55
N ALA A 178 -1.90 -29.84 23.07
CA ALA A 178 -1.37 -28.76 23.93
C ALA A 178 -1.89 -27.38 23.50
N ASN A 179 -2.78 -26.84 24.32
CA ASN A 179 -3.54 -25.63 24.00
C ASN A 179 -2.72 -24.35 24.19
N GLY A 180 -1.56 -24.43 24.85
CA GLY A 180 -0.67 -23.31 25.16
C GLY A 180 0.47 -23.15 24.14
N GLN A 181 1.67 -22.89 24.65
CA GLN A 181 2.90 -22.78 23.85
C GLN A 181 3.57 -24.15 23.70
N PHE A 182 3.87 -24.54 22.46
CA PHE A 182 4.75 -25.67 22.17
C PHE A 182 6.17 -25.17 21.87
N ARG A 183 7.15 -25.56 22.70
CA ARG A 183 8.53 -25.10 22.60
C ARG A 183 9.53 -26.24 22.76
N VAL A 184 10.42 -26.37 21.79
CA VAL A 184 11.50 -27.36 21.77
C VAL A 184 12.83 -26.64 21.66
N GLY A 185 13.57 -26.51 22.77
CA GLY A 185 14.88 -25.85 22.81
C GLY A 185 14.81 -24.33 23.01
N GLN A 186 14.07 -23.88 24.03
CA GLN A 186 14.04 -22.46 24.41
C GLN A 186 15.22 -22.17 25.34
N ASN A 187 16.23 -21.42 24.90
CA ASN A 187 17.53 -21.20 25.57
C ASN A 187 18.39 -22.48 25.80
N GLY A 188 17.79 -23.66 25.97
CA GLY A 188 18.45 -24.94 26.22
C GLY A 188 18.52 -25.85 24.99
N THR A 189 18.66 -27.16 25.21
CA THR A 189 18.61 -28.19 24.16
C THR A 189 17.30 -28.99 24.28
N GLY A 190 16.41 -28.87 23.31
CA GLY A 190 15.14 -29.61 23.27
C GLY A 190 15.11 -30.67 22.19
N THR A 191 14.48 -31.81 22.46
CA THR A 191 14.18 -32.82 21.43
C THR A 191 12.77 -33.37 21.59
N PHE A 192 11.96 -33.32 20.53
CA PHE A 192 10.65 -33.98 20.45
C PHE A 192 10.71 -35.04 19.36
N ASN A 193 10.51 -36.30 19.72
CA ASN A 193 10.44 -37.43 18.80
C ASN A 193 8.99 -37.94 18.76
N MET A 194 8.39 -38.04 17.58
CA MET A 194 7.03 -38.53 17.37
C MET A 194 7.04 -39.68 16.36
N ASN A 195 6.57 -40.84 16.82
CA ASN A 195 6.64 -42.13 16.11
C ASN A 195 5.22 -42.71 15.88
N GLY A 196 4.25 -41.85 15.60
CA GLY A 196 2.84 -42.20 15.38
C GLY A 196 1.86 -41.29 16.12
N GLY A 197 0.57 -41.55 15.91
CA GLY A 197 -0.54 -40.83 16.56
C GLY A 197 -0.83 -39.45 15.96
N THR A 198 -1.55 -38.63 16.72
CA THR A 198 -1.84 -37.23 16.36
C THR A 198 -1.32 -36.28 17.43
N ALA A 199 -0.95 -35.06 17.04
CA ALA A 199 -0.70 -33.97 17.96
C ALA A 199 -1.37 -32.68 17.48
N GLN A 200 -1.84 -31.85 18.40
CA GLN A 200 -2.51 -30.59 18.11
C GLN A 200 -1.97 -29.48 19.00
N PHE A 201 -1.54 -28.37 18.39
CA PHE A 201 -0.87 -27.27 19.09
C PHE A 201 -1.52 -25.90 18.80
N GLY A 202 -1.85 -25.16 19.85
CA GLY A 202 -2.28 -23.76 19.75
C GLY A 202 -3.67 -23.55 19.13
N ASP A 203 -4.55 -24.54 19.25
CA ASP A 203 -5.95 -24.62 18.81
C ASP A 203 -6.96 -23.79 19.61
N THR A 204 -6.52 -23.09 20.65
CA THR A 204 -7.36 -22.18 21.45
C THR A 204 -7.09 -20.74 21.08
N ALA A 205 -8.14 -19.92 20.98
CA ALA A 205 -8.02 -18.50 20.70
C ALA A 205 -7.20 -17.79 21.79
N GLY A 206 -6.29 -16.89 21.39
CA GLY A 206 -5.46 -16.14 22.34
C GLY A 206 -4.18 -15.56 21.73
N PRO A 207 -3.64 -14.47 22.30
CA PRO A 207 -2.40 -13.85 21.82
C PRO A 207 -1.17 -14.71 22.13
N SER A 208 -0.15 -14.63 21.27
CA SER A 208 1.23 -15.11 21.53
C SER A 208 1.47 -16.61 21.83
N LYS A 209 0.77 -17.51 21.13
CA LYS A 209 1.00 -18.97 21.18
C LYS A 209 1.75 -19.51 19.93
N ALA A 210 2.93 -18.97 19.61
CA ALA A 210 3.76 -19.51 18.51
C ALA A 210 4.33 -20.90 18.87
N ALA A 211 4.34 -21.82 17.90
CA ALA A 211 5.05 -23.10 18.01
C ALA A 211 6.52 -22.87 17.64
N GLN A 212 7.47 -23.21 18.52
CA GLN A 212 8.88 -22.88 18.34
C GLN A 212 9.79 -24.09 18.46
N VAL A 213 10.55 -24.37 17.41
CA VAL A 213 11.68 -25.31 17.40
C VAL A 213 12.96 -24.48 17.40
N ALA A 214 13.62 -24.42 18.55
CA ALA A 214 14.71 -23.51 18.92
C ALA A 214 14.32 -22.03 19.01
N SER A 215 14.44 -21.46 20.20
CA SER A 215 14.30 -20.01 20.40
C SER A 215 15.28 -19.45 21.44
N ALA A 216 15.57 -18.15 21.33
CA ALA A 216 16.43 -17.40 22.25
C ALA A 216 17.82 -18.04 22.49
N GLY A 217 18.54 -18.33 21.40
CA GLY A 217 19.87 -18.96 21.47
C GLY A 217 19.91 -20.47 21.81
N GLY A 218 18.75 -21.11 22.00
CA GLY A 218 18.66 -22.55 22.24
C GLY A 218 18.88 -23.41 20.98
N LEU A 219 19.00 -24.72 21.19
CA LEU A 219 19.08 -25.77 20.18
C LEU A 219 17.80 -26.63 20.24
N GLY A 220 17.09 -26.76 19.14
CA GLY A 220 15.80 -27.47 19.10
C GLY A 220 15.76 -28.49 17.99
N THR A 221 15.26 -29.69 18.27
CA THR A 221 15.06 -30.73 17.25
C THR A 221 13.68 -31.35 17.38
N LEU A 222 12.87 -31.25 16.34
CA LEU A 222 11.60 -31.94 16.21
C LEU A 222 11.74 -33.02 15.14
N ASN A 223 11.56 -34.28 15.51
CA ASN A 223 11.56 -35.43 14.62
C ASN A 223 10.14 -36.00 14.56
N LEU A 224 9.43 -35.76 13.46
CA LEU A 224 8.17 -36.42 13.16
C LEU A 224 8.47 -37.59 12.21
N ASN A 225 8.71 -38.77 12.77
CA ASN A 225 9.06 -39.96 12.00
C ASN A 225 7.79 -40.63 11.44
N ASP A 226 6.69 -40.60 12.19
CA ASP A 226 5.34 -41.05 11.78
C ASP A 226 4.28 -40.28 12.58
N GLY A 227 3.05 -40.19 12.06
CA GLY A 227 1.93 -39.48 12.66
C GLY A 227 1.68 -38.06 12.10
N ALA A 228 0.67 -37.39 12.64
CA ALA A 228 0.21 -36.08 12.16
C ALA A 228 0.28 -35.00 13.24
N ILE A 229 0.77 -33.80 12.91
CA ILE A 229 0.73 -32.61 13.78
C ILE A 229 -0.12 -31.53 13.12
N THR A 230 -1.13 -31.02 13.82
CA THR A 230 -1.89 -29.83 13.41
C THR A 230 -1.48 -28.64 14.28
N ILE A 231 -1.17 -27.49 13.66
CA ILE A 231 -0.79 -26.26 14.36
C ILE A 231 -1.77 -25.15 13.96
N GLY A 232 -2.42 -24.55 14.97
CA GLY A 232 -3.62 -23.75 14.77
C GLY A 232 -4.84 -24.60 14.42
N SER A 233 -5.88 -24.00 13.83
CA SER A 233 -7.05 -24.74 13.36
C SER A 233 -7.79 -24.00 12.24
N GLN A 234 -8.49 -24.78 11.41
CA GLN A 234 -9.55 -24.29 10.55
C GLN A 234 -10.63 -23.57 11.37
N ASP A 235 -11.34 -22.61 10.76
CA ASP A 235 -12.57 -22.03 11.31
C ASP A 235 -13.57 -23.15 11.65
N ASP A 236 -14.02 -23.21 12.91
CA ASP A 236 -14.97 -24.19 13.43
C ASP A 236 -16.43 -23.91 12.99
N GLY A 237 -16.63 -22.84 12.21
CA GLY A 237 -17.93 -22.34 11.78
C GLY A 237 -18.46 -21.19 12.63
N ALA A 238 -17.72 -20.76 13.66
CA ALA A 238 -18.01 -19.55 14.43
C ALA A 238 -17.39 -18.27 13.82
N GLY A 239 -16.59 -18.38 12.76
CA GLY A 239 -15.91 -17.27 12.09
C GLY A 239 -14.54 -16.95 12.67
N PHE A 240 -13.95 -17.87 13.45
CA PHE A 240 -12.68 -17.67 14.17
C PHE A 240 -11.65 -18.72 13.78
N GLU A 241 -10.97 -18.48 12.65
CA GLU A 241 -9.77 -19.23 12.27
C GLU A 241 -8.60 -18.91 13.23
N ILE A 242 -7.91 -19.94 13.72
CA ILE A 242 -6.85 -19.76 14.73
C ILE A 242 -5.49 -19.88 14.06
N ARG A 243 -4.99 -18.73 13.58
CA ARG A 243 -3.68 -18.64 12.95
C ARG A 243 -2.55 -18.60 13.96
N ARG A 244 -1.52 -19.39 13.68
CA ARG A 244 -0.30 -19.55 14.48
C ARG A 244 0.94 -19.40 13.59
N THR A 245 2.05 -19.03 14.20
CA THR A 245 3.35 -19.06 13.52
C THR A 245 4.12 -20.27 14.01
N LEU A 246 4.55 -21.14 13.09
CA LEU A 246 5.56 -22.17 13.35
C LEU A 246 6.92 -21.55 13.05
N GLN A 247 7.80 -21.46 14.05
CA GLN A 247 9.14 -20.90 13.90
C GLN A 247 10.20 -21.97 14.16
N VAL A 248 11.11 -22.16 13.21
CA VAL A 248 12.25 -23.07 13.32
C VAL A 248 13.53 -22.26 13.30
N GLY A 249 14.25 -22.19 14.42
CA GLY A 249 15.46 -21.39 14.56
C GLY A 249 15.18 -19.89 14.61
N THR A 250 14.51 -19.44 15.67
CA THR A 250 14.17 -18.01 15.85
C THR A 250 14.97 -17.33 16.95
N GLY A 251 15.53 -16.15 16.68
CA GLY A 251 16.17 -15.31 17.69
C GLY A 251 17.61 -15.69 18.09
N GLY A 252 18.54 -14.75 17.94
CA GLY A 252 19.78 -14.66 18.72
C GLY A 252 20.71 -15.87 18.66
N GLY A 253 20.98 -16.40 17.46
CA GLY A 253 21.89 -17.54 17.28
C GLY A 253 21.33 -18.92 17.67
N SER A 254 20.00 -19.03 17.85
CA SER A 254 19.33 -20.33 18.00
C SER A 254 19.51 -21.22 16.77
N GLN A 255 19.44 -22.54 16.96
CA GLN A 255 19.54 -23.52 15.88
C GLN A 255 18.38 -24.52 15.96
N GLY A 256 17.42 -24.39 15.05
CA GLY A 256 16.24 -25.24 14.98
C GLY A 256 16.33 -26.24 13.83
N VAL A 257 16.01 -27.50 14.10
CA VAL A 257 15.90 -28.57 13.10
C VAL A 257 14.52 -29.21 13.20
N LEU A 258 13.77 -29.19 12.12
CA LEU A 258 12.48 -29.86 11.95
C LEU A 258 12.65 -30.95 10.89
N ASN A 259 12.61 -32.21 11.31
CA ASN A 259 12.64 -33.39 10.44
C ASN A 259 11.22 -33.92 10.27
N LEU A 260 10.78 -34.02 9.02
CA LEU A 260 9.44 -34.43 8.62
C LEU A 260 9.54 -35.70 7.76
N GLY A 261 9.19 -36.83 8.35
CA GLY A 261 9.45 -38.17 7.86
C GLY A 261 10.85 -38.69 8.23
N ASP A 262 11.02 -40.02 8.19
CA ASP A 262 12.32 -40.69 8.36
C ASP A 262 12.85 -41.35 7.08
N GLY A 263 12.04 -41.35 6.01
CA GLY A 263 12.34 -41.92 4.71
C GLY A 263 11.97 -43.41 4.58
N THR A 264 11.32 -44.01 5.57
CA THR A 264 10.97 -45.44 5.58
C THR A 264 9.46 -45.73 5.69
N GLY A 265 8.63 -44.72 5.93
CA GLY A 265 7.18 -44.80 5.96
C GLY A 265 6.49 -44.78 4.59
N ALA A 266 5.16 -44.70 4.61
CA ALA A 266 4.36 -44.42 3.41
C ALA A 266 4.33 -42.91 3.13
N THR A 267 4.16 -42.50 1.87
CA THR A 267 4.10 -41.07 1.50
C THR A 267 3.00 -40.33 2.27
N GLY A 268 3.38 -39.36 3.10
CA GLY A 268 2.50 -38.58 3.96
C GLY A 268 2.17 -39.23 5.31
N SER A 269 2.86 -40.30 5.72
CA SER A 269 2.68 -40.92 7.05
C SER A 269 3.14 -39.99 8.18
N ALA A 270 4.25 -39.26 7.97
CA ALA A 270 4.64 -38.12 8.79
C ALA A 270 4.09 -36.82 8.17
N SER A 271 3.17 -36.13 8.86
CA SER A 271 2.49 -34.96 8.30
C SER A 271 2.36 -33.77 9.26
N ILE A 272 2.50 -32.56 8.73
CA ILE A 272 2.21 -31.31 9.43
C ILE A 272 1.18 -30.53 8.63
N GLU A 273 0.08 -30.14 9.26
CA GLU A 273 -0.90 -29.18 8.74
C GLU A 273 -0.83 -27.90 9.56
N HIS A 274 -0.54 -26.76 8.92
CA HIS A 274 -0.23 -25.51 9.61
C HIS A 274 -1.11 -24.34 9.14
N TRP A 275 -1.91 -23.80 10.06
CA TRP A 275 -2.78 -22.65 9.82
C TRP A 275 -2.04 -21.35 10.18
N GLY A 276 -1.44 -20.70 9.18
CA GLY A 276 -0.71 -19.43 9.33
C GLY A 276 0.69 -19.46 8.71
N ASN A 277 1.62 -18.66 9.26
CA ASN A 277 2.97 -18.54 8.69
C ASN A 277 3.93 -19.60 9.23
N VAL A 278 4.80 -20.10 8.36
CA VAL A 278 5.95 -20.94 8.74
C VAL A 278 7.23 -20.14 8.49
N GLU A 279 8.06 -19.99 9.52
CA GLU A 279 9.33 -19.26 9.47
C GLU A 279 10.51 -20.22 9.71
N ILE A 280 11.39 -20.35 8.72
CA ILE A 280 12.62 -21.14 8.83
C ILE A 280 13.80 -20.17 8.89
N GLY A 281 14.43 -20.04 10.06
CA GLY A 281 15.54 -19.14 10.33
C GLY A 281 15.10 -17.68 10.39
N SER A 282 14.54 -17.23 11.52
CA SER A 282 14.09 -15.84 11.70
C SER A 282 14.80 -15.11 12.85
N GLY A 283 14.83 -13.77 12.81
CA GLY A 283 15.38 -12.95 13.90
C GLY A 283 16.84 -13.26 14.27
N SER A 284 17.73 -13.45 13.29
CA SER A 284 19.14 -13.91 13.44
C SER A 284 19.34 -15.34 13.98
N GLY A 285 18.30 -16.18 13.99
CA GLY A 285 18.43 -17.62 14.21
C GLY A 285 18.78 -18.40 12.92
N THR A 286 19.18 -19.66 13.10
CA THR A 286 19.42 -20.63 12.02
C THR A 286 18.35 -21.72 12.06
N GLY A 287 17.56 -21.84 11.00
CA GLY A 287 16.50 -22.85 10.88
C GLY A 287 16.78 -23.85 9.77
N THR A 288 16.43 -25.12 10.00
CA THR A 288 16.46 -26.17 8.98
C THR A 288 15.18 -26.99 9.02
N LEU A 289 14.48 -27.08 7.90
CA LEU A 289 13.36 -27.99 7.66
C LEU A 289 13.81 -29.08 6.69
N ASN A 290 13.79 -30.34 7.12
CA ASN A 290 14.08 -31.49 6.27
C ASN A 290 12.78 -32.23 5.97
N ILE A 291 12.43 -32.41 4.69
CA ILE A 291 11.25 -33.15 4.23
C ILE A 291 11.73 -34.43 3.54
N MET A 292 11.51 -35.57 4.20
CA MET A 292 11.92 -36.90 3.73
C MET A 292 10.85 -37.51 2.80
N ALA A 293 11.11 -38.70 2.25
CA ALA A 293 10.28 -39.34 1.22
C ALA A 293 8.81 -39.60 1.64
N ASP A 294 8.60 -39.77 2.94
CA ASP A 294 7.35 -40.03 3.65
C ASP A 294 6.75 -38.79 4.33
N GLY A 295 7.46 -37.65 4.33
CA GLY A 295 7.03 -36.39 4.93
C GLY A 295 6.02 -35.60 4.08
N ARG A 296 5.05 -34.93 4.72
CA ARG A 296 4.14 -33.95 4.09
C ARG A 296 3.95 -32.70 4.94
N LEU A 297 4.23 -31.51 4.39
CA LEU A 297 3.86 -30.22 4.98
C LEU A 297 2.72 -29.59 4.15
N THR A 298 1.58 -29.35 4.79
CA THR A 298 0.42 -28.68 4.20
C THR A 298 0.19 -27.31 4.86
N ILE A 299 0.05 -26.25 4.06
CA ILE A 299 -0.27 -24.89 4.51
C ILE A 299 -1.49 -24.38 3.72
N PRO A 300 -2.73 -24.59 4.22
CA PRO A 300 -3.94 -24.27 3.48
C PRO A 300 -4.21 -22.75 3.36
N PHE A 301 -5.03 -22.39 2.36
CA PHE A 301 -5.57 -21.04 2.19
C PHE A 301 -6.80 -20.81 3.06
N THR A 302 -7.01 -19.54 3.37
CA THR A 302 -7.83 -19.07 4.48
C THR A 302 -8.80 -18.00 3.96
N PRO A 303 -9.98 -18.37 3.41
CA PRO A 303 -10.85 -17.45 2.68
C PRO A 303 -11.36 -16.27 3.53
N VAL A 304 -11.49 -16.46 4.85
CA VAL A 304 -12.13 -15.53 5.78
C VAL A 304 -11.35 -14.21 5.94
N LEU A 305 -10.01 -14.25 5.85
CA LEU A 305 -9.15 -13.09 6.12
C LEU A 305 -8.56 -12.44 4.87
N GLY A 306 -8.71 -13.04 3.69
CA GLY A 306 -8.22 -12.48 2.43
C GLY A 306 -6.69 -12.30 2.35
N ILE A 307 -5.92 -13.02 3.17
CA ILE A 307 -4.46 -12.96 3.23
C ILE A 307 -3.84 -14.36 3.20
N SER A 308 -3.11 -14.70 2.12
CA SER A 308 -2.39 -15.97 2.03
C SER A 308 -1.46 -16.22 3.22
N SER A 309 -1.35 -17.48 3.61
CA SER A 309 -0.29 -17.98 4.50
C SER A 309 1.06 -17.94 3.78
N SER A 310 2.16 -17.73 4.52
CA SER A 310 3.51 -17.63 3.93
C SER A 310 4.49 -18.63 4.53
N LEU A 311 5.32 -19.24 3.68
CA LEU A 311 6.50 -20.01 4.08
C LEU A 311 7.73 -19.14 3.84
N LEU A 312 8.32 -18.66 4.92
CA LEU A 312 9.40 -17.67 4.92
C LEU A 312 10.73 -18.35 5.29
N VAL A 313 11.69 -18.36 4.36
CA VAL A 313 13.01 -19.00 4.52
C VAL A 313 14.08 -17.92 4.58
N GLY A 314 14.67 -17.70 5.77
CA GLY A 314 15.57 -16.58 6.02
C GLY A 314 14.93 -15.19 5.97
N PRO A 315 13.78 -14.91 6.63
CA PRO A 315 13.21 -13.57 6.68
C PRO A 315 13.95 -12.66 7.69
N GLY A 316 14.90 -11.87 7.20
CA GLY A 316 15.49 -10.75 7.96
C GLY A 316 17.01 -10.77 8.13
N GLY A 317 17.57 -9.59 8.40
CA GLY A 317 19.00 -9.35 8.42
C GLY A 317 19.77 -10.29 9.35
N GLY A 318 20.63 -11.12 8.77
CA GLY A 318 21.49 -12.05 9.49
C GLY A 318 20.82 -13.36 9.93
N SER A 319 19.57 -13.65 9.55
CA SER A 319 18.99 -14.98 9.75
C SER A 319 19.39 -15.95 8.63
N THR A 320 19.37 -17.25 8.91
CA THR A 320 19.72 -18.31 7.94
C THR A 320 18.67 -19.40 7.93
N GLY A 321 17.92 -19.53 6.85
CA GLY A 321 16.91 -20.58 6.67
C GLY A 321 17.33 -21.61 5.62
N ALA A 322 17.13 -22.89 5.90
CA ALA A 322 17.31 -23.96 4.93
C ALA A 322 16.09 -24.90 4.88
N ILE A 323 15.62 -25.21 3.67
CA ILE A 323 14.74 -26.36 3.43
C ILE A 323 15.55 -27.40 2.65
N ASN A 324 15.57 -28.65 3.10
CA ASN A 324 16.14 -29.77 2.36
C ASN A 324 15.07 -30.83 2.15
N GLN A 325 14.62 -30.99 0.90
CA GLN A 325 13.65 -31.99 0.51
C GLN A 325 14.35 -33.13 -0.22
N THR A 326 14.14 -34.37 0.21
CA THR A 326 14.68 -35.59 -0.43
C THR A 326 13.55 -36.55 -0.88
N GLY A 327 12.36 -36.00 -1.12
CA GLY A 327 11.13 -36.70 -1.47
C GLY A 327 9.93 -36.01 -0.80
N GLY A 328 8.84 -36.72 -0.49
CA GLY A 328 7.72 -36.17 0.27
C GLY A 328 6.99 -35.02 -0.44
N SER A 329 6.21 -34.25 0.30
CA SER A 329 5.35 -33.21 -0.28
C SER A 329 5.40 -31.90 0.52
N LEU A 330 5.56 -30.78 -0.18
CA LEU A 330 5.18 -29.45 0.29
C LEU A 330 3.96 -29.01 -0.52
N ASP A 331 2.88 -28.66 0.16
CA ASP A 331 1.58 -28.34 -0.43
C ASP A 331 1.05 -27.07 0.24
N MET A 332 1.21 -25.91 -0.40
CA MET A 332 0.85 -24.62 0.21
C MET A 332 0.06 -23.71 -0.71
N ASP A 333 -1.11 -23.29 -0.26
CA ASP A 333 -1.92 -22.29 -0.96
C ASP A 333 -1.56 -20.87 -0.48
N GLY A 334 -0.34 -20.45 -0.86
CA GLY A 334 0.24 -19.19 -0.43
C GLY A 334 1.64 -18.89 -0.99
N LEU A 335 2.34 -17.94 -0.38
CA LEU A 335 3.62 -17.39 -0.86
C LEU A 335 4.82 -18.12 -0.25
N LEU A 336 5.64 -18.75 -1.10
CA LEU A 336 6.98 -19.21 -0.73
C LEU A 336 7.97 -18.05 -0.92
N GLN A 337 8.55 -17.56 0.18
CA GLN A 337 9.49 -16.44 0.18
C GLN A 337 10.87 -16.85 0.69
N ILE A 338 11.94 -16.55 -0.06
CA ILE A 338 13.31 -16.93 0.28
C ILE A 338 14.23 -15.71 0.31
N ALA A 339 14.98 -15.55 1.41
CA ALA A 339 15.98 -14.50 1.66
C ALA A 339 15.45 -13.05 1.70
N ASN A 340 14.21 -12.85 2.17
CA ASN A 340 13.64 -11.51 2.33
C ASN A 340 14.46 -10.68 3.35
N ASN A 341 14.49 -9.35 3.16
CA ASN A 341 15.07 -8.38 4.10
C ASN A 341 16.53 -8.66 4.51
N THR A 342 17.40 -9.03 3.56
CA THR A 342 18.85 -9.32 3.74
C THR A 342 19.20 -10.56 4.57
N GLY A 343 18.24 -11.47 4.78
CA GLY A 343 18.54 -12.80 5.30
C GLY A 343 19.19 -13.72 4.24
N VAL A 344 19.63 -14.90 4.67
CA VAL A 344 20.13 -15.95 3.76
C VAL A 344 19.12 -17.09 3.78
N GLY A 345 18.68 -17.54 2.60
CA GLY A 345 17.69 -18.61 2.47
C GLY A 345 18.09 -19.62 1.41
N SER A 346 18.02 -20.91 1.72
CA SER A 346 18.30 -21.97 0.74
C SER A 346 17.18 -22.99 0.67
N TYR A 347 16.83 -23.43 -0.55
CA TYR A 347 15.96 -24.58 -0.78
C TYR A 347 16.70 -25.61 -1.63
N THR A 348 17.01 -26.75 -1.02
CA THR A 348 17.63 -27.91 -1.67
C THR A 348 16.55 -28.95 -1.98
N LEU A 349 16.36 -29.27 -3.26
CA LEU A 349 15.44 -30.29 -3.78
C LEU A 349 16.28 -31.46 -4.30
N SER A 350 16.07 -32.67 -3.79
CA SER A 350 16.88 -33.84 -4.13
C SER A 350 16.03 -35.01 -4.58
N GLY A 351 16.38 -35.58 -5.74
CA GLY A 351 15.65 -36.68 -6.37
C GLY A 351 14.36 -36.25 -7.07
N SER A 352 13.71 -37.20 -7.76
CA SER A 352 12.54 -36.94 -8.62
C SER A 352 11.18 -37.36 -8.04
N THR A 353 11.11 -37.77 -6.77
CA THR A 353 9.89 -38.37 -6.17
C THR A 353 9.11 -37.44 -5.24
N GLY A 354 9.59 -36.21 -5.01
CA GLY A 354 8.88 -35.23 -4.21
C GLY A 354 7.83 -34.44 -5.00
N THR A 355 7.02 -33.68 -4.28
CA THR A 355 6.20 -32.59 -4.84
C THR A 355 6.40 -31.30 -4.08
N VAL A 356 6.33 -30.18 -4.79
CA VAL A 356 6.22 -28.83 -4.23
C VAL A 356 5.11 -28.13 -5.01
N ASN A 357 3.99 -27.84 -4.36
CA ASN A 357 2.91 -27.04 -4.91
C ASN A 357 2.80 -25.74 -4.11
N VAL A 358 2.83 -24.60 -4.80
CA VAL A 358 2.76 -23.26 -4.21
C VAL A 358 1.86 -22.35 -5.04
N ARG A 359 1.30 -21.29 -4.46
CA ARG A 359 0.59 -20.26 -5.27
C ARG A 359 1.56 -19.32 -5.98
N ALA A 360 2.61 -18.90 -5.27
CA ALA A 360 3.60 -17.95 -5.77
C ALA A 360 4.99 -18.19 -5.15
N VAL A 361 6.04 -17.78 -5.87
CA VAL A 361 7.44 -17.85 -5.38
C VAL A 361 8.08 -16.46 -5.46
N SER A 362 8.76 -16.04 -4.40
CA SER A 362 9.60 -14.83 -4.39
C SER A 362 10.97 -15.10 -3.79
N ALA A 363 12.02 -14.90 -4.58
CA ALA A 363 13.40 -15.22 -4.22
C ALA A 363 14.30 -13.98 -4.40
N PHE A 364 14.87 -13.49 -3.29
CA PHE A 364 15.61 -12.23 -3.24
C PHE A 364 17.14 -12.45 -3.26
N ALA A 365 17.91 -11.36 -3.32
CA ALA A 365 19.36 -11.40 -3.19
C ALA A 365 19.76 -12.05 -1.85
N GLY A 366 20.50 -13.16 -1.91
CA GLY A 366 20.79 -14.03 -0.75
C GLY A 366 20.04 -15.36 -0.75
N SER A 367 19.08 -15.55 -1.67
CA SER A 367 18.41 -16.85 -1.88
C SER A 367 19.26 -17.81 -2.70
N THR A 368 19.14 -19.11 -2.45
CA THR A 368 19.78 -20.18 -3.24
C THR A 368 18.81 -21.35 -3.45
N PHE A 369 18.45 -21.62 -4.70
CA PHE A 369 17.83 -22.91 -5.07
C PHE A 369 18.91 -23.91 -5.46
N THR A 370 18.82 -25.14 -4.97
CA THR A 370 19.72 -26.24 -5.34
C THR A 370 18.90 -27.45 -5.77
N PHE A 371 18.98 -27.84 -7.04
CA PHE A 371 18.37 -29.07 -7.54
C PHE A 371 19.42 -30.16 -7.67
N ASN A 372 19.35 -31.19 -6.82
CA ASN A 372 20.18 -32.40 -6.88
C ASN A 372 19.45 -33.47 -7.69
N LEU A 373 19.77 -33.56 -8.97
CA LEU A 373 19.10 -34.44 -9.93
C LEU A 373 19.48 -35.92 -9.71
N ASP A 374 18.53 -36.81 -9.98
CA ASP A 374 18.75 -38.26 -10.06
C ASP A 374 18.49 -38.79 -11.49
N ALA A 375 18.35 -40.11 -11.63
CA ALA A 375 18.05 -40.74 -12.92
C ALA A 375 16.61 -40.47 -13.44
N GLY A 376 15.68 -40.09 -12.56
CA GLY A 376 14.31 -39.69 -12.89
C GLY A 376 14.18 -38.20 -13.21
N GLY A 377 15.07 -37.36 -12.69
CA GLY A 377 15.15 -35.93 -13.02
C GLY A 377 15.17 -35.04 -11.77
N ALA A 378 14.27 -34.05 -11.72
CA ALA A 378 14.09 -33.12 -10.61
C ALA A 378 12.72 -33.30 -9.96
N THR A 379 12.63 -33.04 -8.66
CA THR A 379 11.37 -32.60 -8.04
C THR A 379 11.08 -31.19 -8.55
N LYS A 380 9.96 -31.01 -9.26
CA LYS A 380 9.53 -29.71 -9.79
C LYS A 380 8.81 -28.88 -8.71
N ILE A 381 8.87 -27.55 -8.86
CA ILE A 381 8.03 -26.60 -8.14
C ILE A 381 6.83 -26.25 -9.04
N THR A 382 5.66 -26.76 -8.71
CA THR A 382 4.38 -26.37 -9.34
C THR A 382 3.91 -25.04 -8.74
N VAL A 383 3.62 -24.06 -9.59
CA VAL A 383 3.11 -22.74 -9.22
C VAL A 383 1.70 -22.61 -9.79
N GLU A 384 0.68 -22.68 -8.95
CA GLU A 384 -0.72 -22.85 -9.38
C GLU A 384 -1.39 -21.55 -9.88
N GLY A 385 -0.80 -20.39 -9.55
CA GLY A 385 -1.29 -19.07 -9.98
C GLY A 385 -2.68 -18.73 -9.44
N GLY A 386 -3.45 -17.96 -10.22
CA GLY A 386 -4.76 -17.45 -9.79
C GLY A 386 -5.91 -18.47 -9.86
N THR A 387 -5.63 -19.74 -10.15
CA THR A 387 -6.60 -20.65 -10.78
C THR A 387 -7.70 -21.20 -9.88
N ASN A 388 -7.58 -21.14 -8.54
CA ASN A 388 -8.47 -21.90 -7.64
C ASN A 388 -9.22 -21.15 -6.53
N THR A 389 -8.94 -19.86 -6.24
CA THR A 389 -9.67 -19.15 -5.16
C THR A 389 -9.76 -17.65 -5.38
N ALA A 390 -10.98 -17.13 -5.42
CA ALA A 390 -11.27 -15.71 -5.54
C ALA A 390 -11.03 -15.00 -4.19
N GLY A 391 -10.05 -14.11 -4.11
CA GLY A 391 -9.85 -13.25 -2.93
C GLY A 391 -8.50 -12.53 -2.87
N ASP A 392 -7.39 -13.21 -3.16
CA ASP A 392 -6.05 -12.64 -3.03
C ASP A 392 -5.52 -12.13 -4.38
N THR A 393 -5.51 -10.81 -4.53
CA THR A 393 -4.91 -10.10 -5.68
C THR A 393 -3.55 -9.48 -5.33
N GLY A 394 -3.08 -9.63 -4.09
CA GLY A 394 -1.94 -8.90 -3.54
C GLY A 394 -0.60 -9.63 -3.65
N ALA A 395 -0.59 -10.96 -3.57
CA ALA A 395 0.65 -11.75 -3.52
C ALA A 395 1.37 -11.91 -4.88
N GLY A 396 0.69 -11.59 -6.00
CA GLY A 396 1.19 -11.77 -7.36
C GLY A 396 1.11 -13.21 -7.87
N ASN A 397 0.56 -13.41 -9.08
CA ASN A 397 0.51 -14.72 -9.72
C ASN A 397 1.82 -14.99 -10.46
N GLY A 398 2.73 -15.75 -9.84
CA GLY A 398 3.89 -16.31 -10.54
C GLY A 398 5.18 -16.39 -9.73
N VAL A 399 6.30 -16.29 -10.45
CA VAL A 399 7.67 -16.46 -9.93
C VAL A 399 8.42 -15.14 -10.03
N THR A 400 8.93 -14.63 -8.91
CA THR A 400 9.76 -13.41 -8.86
C THR A 400 11.19 -13.77 -8.42
N LEU A 401 12.17 -13.49 -9.29
CA LEU A 401 13.59 -13.74 -9.09
C LEU A 401 14.39 -12.42 -9.05
N ALA A 402 14.64 -11.92 -7.85
CA ALA A 402 15.38 -10.69 -7.59
C ALA A 402 16.85 -10.99 -7.22
N GLY A 403 17.57 -11.72 -8.08
CA GLY A 403 19.01 -11.97 -7.94
C GLY A 403 19.42 -13.16 -7.07
N GLY A 404 18.50 -14.12 -6.82
CA GLY A 404 18.83 -15.40 -6.20
C GLY A 404 19.79 -16.27 -7.03
N MET A 405 20.47 -17.22 -6.41
CA MET A 405 21.33 -18.19 -7.11
C MET A 405 20.57 -19.48 -7.45
N LEU A 406 20.81 -20.04 -8.63
CA LEU A 406 20.39 -21.39 -9.00
C LEU A 406 21.61 -22.31 -9.15
N ASN A 407 21.63 -23.39 -8.37
CA ASN A 407 22.60 -24.48 -8.46
C ASN A 407 21.89 -25.74 -8.97
N VAL A 408 22.53 -26.46 -9.90
CA VAL A 408 22.03 -27.75 -10.40
C VAL A 408 23.16 -28.77 -10.32
N ASN A 409 22.97 -29.78 -9.47
CA ASN A 409 23.90 -30.87 -9.24
C ASN A 409 23.31 -32.19 -9.79
N GLY A 410 24.13 -33.23 -9.86
CA GLY A 410 23.65 -34.57 -10.24
C GLY A 410 23.27 -34.75 -11.71
N LEU A 411 23.39 -33.72 -12.56
CA LEU A 411 23.05 -33.79 -13.99
C LEU A 411 23.78 -34.95 -14.72
N GLY A 412 25.02 -35.27 -14.32
CA GLY A 412 25.77 -36.42 -14.84
C GLY A 412 25.14 -37.80 -14.56
N SER A 413 24.19 -37.90 -13.62
CA SER A 413 23.37 -39.09 -13.36
C SER A 413 22.10 -39.14 -14.20
N TYR A 414 21.67 -38.02 -14.78
CA TYR A 414 20.56 -37.95 -15.72
C TYR A 414 21.05 -38.32 -17.12
N SER A 415 20.54 -39.42 -17.70
CA SER A 415 20.98 -39.89 -19.03
C SER A 415 20.04 -39.49 -20.18
N SER A 416 18.90 -38.85 -19.87
CA SER A 416 17.90 -38.46 -20.86
C SER A 416 18.19 -37.09 -21.50
N THR A 417 17.64 -36.87 -22.68
CA THR A 417 17.62 -35.58 -23.41
C THR A 417 16.31 -34.80 -23.20
N ASN A 418 15.36 -35.35 -22.43
CA ASN A 418 14.11 -34.66 -22.15
C ASN A 418 14.33 -33.40 -21.30
N SER A 419 13.51 -32.38 -21.51
CA SER A 419 13.44 -31.19 -20.67
C SER A 419 13.23 -31.55 -19.20
N ILE A 420 13.92 -30.86 -18.30
CA ILE A 420 13.71 -30.94 -16.84
C ILE A 420 13.00 -29.66 -16.44
N VAL A 421 11.73 -29.75 -16.03
CA VAL A 421 10.98 -28.60 -15.50
C VAL A 421 11.42 -28.37 -14.05
N LEU A 422 11.90 -27.16 -13.75
CA LEU A 422 12.29 -26.74 -12.41
C LEU A 422 11.14 -25.99 -11.73
N PHE A 423 10.48 -25.09 -12.48
CA PHE A 423 9.27 -24.38 -12.08
C PHE A 423 8.23 -24.54 -13.19
N ASP A 424 7.04 -24.98 -12.81
CA ASP A 424 5.90 -25.35 -13.67
C ASP A 424 4.74 -24.40 -13.36
N GLN A 425 4.48 -23.39 -14.20
CA GLN A 425 3.51 -22.33 -13.93
C GLN A 425 2.15 -22.64 -14.59
N LEU A 426 1.27 -23.35 -13.88
CA LEU A 426 -0.02 -23.84 -14.40
C LEU A 426 -0.97 -22.74 -14.92
N ASP A 427 -0.80 -21.51 -14.46
CA ASP A 427 -1.48 -20.33 -14.95
C ASP A 427 -0.64 -19.67 -16.04
N ALA A 428 -1.00 -19.86 -17.31
CA ALA A 428 -0.30 -19.25 -18.44
C ALA A 428 -0.33 -17.70 -18.46
N SER A 429 -1.11 -17.05 -17.58
CA SER A 429 -1.06 -15.60 -17.36
C SER A 429 -0.10 -15.17 -16.25
N ALA A 430 0.41 -16.13 -15.46
CA ALA A 430 1.38 -15.87 -14.40
C ALA A 430 2.72 -15.37 -14.97
N GLN A 431 3.27 -14.34 -14.34
CA GLN A 431 4.49 -13.68 -14.82
C GLN A 431 5.72 -14.28 -14.15
N LEU A 432 6.72 -14.65 -14.96
CA LEU A 432 8.09 -14.75 -14.49
C LEU A 432 8.74 -13.36 -14.53
N ILE A 433 9.08 -12.82 -13.36
CA ILE A 433 9.69 -11.50 -13.20
C ILE A 433 11.15 -11.68 -12.73
N GLY A 434 12.09 -11.13 -13.50
CA GLY A 434 13.52 -11.11 -13.15
C GLY A 434 14.31 -12.34 -13.60
N ALA A 435 15.43 -12.60 -12.94
CA ALA A 435 16.37 -13.67 -13.30
C ALA A 435 17.25 -14.09 -12.10
N PHE A 436 17.90 -15.25 -12.23
CA PHE A 436 18.94 -15.66 -11.29
C PHE A 436 20.19 -14.77 -11.43
N GLY A 437 20.85 -14.45 -10.31
CA GLY A 437 22.04 -13.60 -10.29
C GLY A 437 23.29 -14.27 -10.87
N ASN A 438 23.30 -15.61 -11.00
CA ASN A 438 24.45 -16.40 -11.46
C ASN A 438 24.26 -17.07 -12.84
N LEU A 439 23.04 -17.05 -13.41
CA LEU A 439 22.72 -17.71 -14.68
C LEU A 439 21.85 -16.82 -15.57
N ILE A 440 22.17 -16.76 -16.86
CA ILE A 440 21.36 -16.09 -17.89
C ILE A 440 20.61 -17.09 -18.80
N GLN A 441 19.59 -16.60 -19.49
CA GLN A 441 18.87 -17.34 -20.54
C GLN A 441 19.86 -17.95 -21.55
N GLY A 442 19.68 -19.24 -21.88
CA GLY A 442 20.53 -19.97 -22.83
C GLY A 442 21.92 -20.33 -22.31
N GLN A 443 22.26 -20.07 -21.04
CA GLN A 443 23.53 -20.48 -20.45
C GLN A 443 23.58 -22.00 -20.22
N VAL A 444 24.71 -22.63 -20.53
CA VAL A 444 24.97 -24.03 -20.16
C VAL A 444 25.07 -24.14 -18.64
N VAL A 445 24.19 -24.95 -18.04
CA VAL A 445 24.16 -25.23 -16.61
C VAL A 445 25.03 -26.44 -16.25
N GLY A 446 25.17 -27.39 -17.18
CA GLY A 446 26.08 -28.53 -17.03
C GLY A 446 26.00 -29.52 -18.20
N GLN A 447 26.63 -30.69 -18.04
CA GLN A 447 26.49 -31.84 -18.95
C GLN A 447 25.81 -33.02 -18.28
N ASN A 448 25.00 -33.75 -19.04
CA ASN A 448 24.31 -34.95 -18.60
C ASN A 448 25.19 -36.21 -18.74
N GLY A 449 24.73 -37.35 -18.23
CA GLY A 449 25.45 -38.62 -18.30
C GLY A 449 25.71 -39.15 -19.73
N GLY A 450 24.98 -38.64 -20.72
CA GLY A 450 25.20 -38.89 -22.14
C GLY A 450 26.13 -37.88 -22.83
N GLY A 451 26.68 -36.91 -22.11
CA GLY A 451 27.56 -35.85 -22.64
C GLY A 451 26.83 -34.69 -23.33
N ALA A 452 25.50 -34.62 -23.24
CA ALA A 452 24.72 -33.49 -23.76
C ALA A 452 24.77 -32.30 -22.78
N ASN A 453 25.03 -31.10 -23.28
CA ASN A 453 24.87 -29.87 -22.50
C ASN A 453 23.39 -29.66 -22.16
N PHE A 454 23.08 -29.19 -20.95
CA PHE A 454 21.77 -28.63 -20.62
C PHE A 454 21.86 -27.13 -20.46
N TYR A 455 20.85 -26.44 -20.99
CA TYR A 455 20.76 -24.99 -21.05
C TYR A 455 19.57 -24.49 -20.22
N LEU A 456 19.74 -23.38 -19.51
CA LEU A 456 18.66 -22.73 -18.79
C LEU A 456 17.70 -22.05 -19.77
N ASN A 457 16.41 -22.32 -19.64
CA ASN A 457 15.33 -21.61 -20.33
C ASN A 457 14.31 -21.11 -19.29
N LEU A 458 14.25 -19.80 -19.12
CA LEU A 458 13.33 -19.07 -18.24
C LEU A 458 11.90 -18.97 -18.82
N TYR A 459 11.73 -19.27 -20.12
CA TYR A 459 10.46 -19.19 -20.84
C TYR A 459 10.23 -20.49 -21.63
N GLY A 460 10.35 -21.62 -20.93
CA GLY A 460 10.12 -22.94 -21.47
C GLY A 460 8.67 -23.38 -21.36
N GLY A 461 8.45 -24.68 -21.55
CA GLY A 461 7.13 -25.30 -21.39
C GLY A 461 6.10 -24.72 -22.34
N ASP A 462 5.06 -24.13 -21.77
CA ASP A 462 3.97 -23.42 -22.43
C ASP A 462 4.18 -21.89 -22.55
N GLY A 463 5.26 -21.35 -21.96
CA GLY A 463 5.73 -19.98 -22.19
C GLY A 463 6.25 -19.25 -20.96
N ASN A 464 5.94 -19.73 -19.75
CA ASN A 464 6.36 -19.13 -18.48
C ASN A 464 7.08 -20.12 -17.52
N ASP A 465 7.32 -21.36 -17.92
CA ASP A 465 8.09 -22.33 -17.13
C ASP A 465 9.59 -22.01 -17.09
N ILE A 466 10.23 -22.32 -15.96
CA ILE A 466 11.69 -22.41 -15.88
C ILE A 466 12.10 -23.87 -16.07
N VAL A 467 12.78 -24.15 -17.18
CA VAL A 467 13.20 -25.50 -17.58
C VAL A 467 14.69 -25.57 -17.91
N LEU A 468 15.27 -26.76 -17.80
CA LEU A 468 16.56 -27.11 -18.39
C LEU A 468 16.34 -27.96 -19.64
N GLN A 469 16.93 -27.60 -20.78
CA GLN A 469 16.74 -28.32 -22.05
C GLN A 469 18.09 -28.83 -22.59
N SER A 470 18.13 -30.06 -23.11
CA SER A 470 19.36 -30.63 -23.70
C SER A 470 19.68 -30.07 -25.09
N THR A 471 18.65 -29.56 -25.76
CA THR A 471 18.80 -28.68 -26.92
C THR A 471 18.91 -27.25 -26.41
N LEU A 472 19.82 -26.47 -26.97
CA LEU A 472 19.84 -25.03 -26.76
C LEU A 472 18.44 -24.49 -27.15
N PRO A 473 17.75 -23.73 -26.28
CA PRO A 473 16.39 -23.30 -26.58
C PRO A 473 16.39 -22.51 -27.88
N SER A 474 15.38 -22.69 -28.71
CA SER A 474 15.23 -21.88 -29.91
C SER A 474 15.03 -20.44 -29.48
N SER A 475 16.10 -19.64 -29.52
CA SER A 475 15.97 -18.19 -29.40
C SER A 475 15.04 -17.70 -30.51
N SER A 476 14.30 -16.63 -30.26
CA SER A 476 13.48 -16.05 -31.31
C SER A 476 14.40 -15.70 -32.49
N THR A 477 14.13 -16.26 -33.66
CA THR A 477 14.68 -15.76 -34.93
C THR A 477 13.81 -14.66 -35.51
N ASN A 478 12.69 -14.34 -34.85
CA ASN A 478 11.80 -13.26 -35.20
C ASN A 478 12.34 -11.93 -34.63
N GLY A 479 12.80 -11.06 -35.53
CA GLY A 479 13.33 -9.75 -35.23
C GLY A 479 14.85 -9.63 -35.25
N LEU A 480 15.31 -8.37 -35.16
CA LEU A 480 16.70 -7.96 -35.17
C LEU A 480 17.08 -7.25 -33.87
N VAL A 481 18.31 -7.44 -33.43
CA VAL A 481 18.86 -6.86 -32.20
C VAL A 481 20.00 -5.90 -32.51
N TRP A 482 20.06 -4.78 -31.81
CA TRP A 482 21.20 -3.88 -31.90
C TRP A 482 22.46 -4.50 -31.28
N ASN A 483 23.49 -4.67 -32.11
CA ASN A 483 24.62 -5.54 -31.80
C ASN A 483 25.95 -4.78 -31.59
N VAL A 484 25.92 -3.46 -31.74
CA VAL A 484 27.07 -2.54 -31.68
C VAL A 484 26.87 -1.45 -30.62
N GLY A 485 27.85 -0.56 -30.46
CA GLY A 485 27.71 0.66 -29.66
C GLY A 485 26.92 1.73 -30.43
N THR A 486 27.62 2.64 -31.08
CA THR A 486 27.03 3.68 -31.96
C THR A 486 27.16 3.31 -33.43
N ALA A 487 26.09 3.43 -34.22
CA ALA A 487 26.10 3.24 -35.68
C ALA A 487 24.90 3.94 -36.35
N ASN A 488 24.91 4.02 -37.68
CA ASN A 488 23.72 4.34 -38.47
C ASN A 488 22.67 3.21 -38.31
N PHE A 489 21.39 3.59 -38.36
CA PHE A 489 20.22 2.72 -38.21
C PHE A 489 20.19 1.54 -39.18
N ASP A 490 20.83 1.60 -40.36
CA ASP A 490 20.91 0.46 -41.29
C ASP A 490 22.02 -0.56 -40.95
N ALA A 491 23.02 -0.17 -40.17
CA ALA A 491 24.27 -0.92 -40.01
C ALA A 491 24.40 -1.68 -38.67
N GLY A 492 23.68 -1.26 -37.62
CA GLY A 492 23.88 -1.79 -36.26
C GLY A 492 23.17 -3.09 -35.92
N TRP A 493 22.26 -3.57 -36.78
CA TRP A 493 21.39 -4.71 -36.51
C TRP A 493 22.04 -6.07 -36.76
N ALA A 494 21.62 -7.06 -35.97
CA ALA A 494 21.97 -8.46 -36.12
C ALA A 494 20.74 -9.36 -35.96
N SER A 495 20.69 -10.44 -36.74
CA SER A 495 19.69 -11.50 -36.57
C SER A 495 20.18 -12.60 -35.62
N GLY A 496 19.26 -13.22 -34.88
CA GLY A 496 19.55 -14.39 -34.05
C GLY A 496 19.76 -15.65 -34.88
N ASN A 497 20.65 -16.54 -34.44
CA ASN A 497 20.91 -17.85 -35.06
C ASN A 497 19.99 -18.98 -34.56
N GLY A 498 18.88 -18.65 -33.88
CA GLY A 498 18.01 -19.62 -33.21
C GLY A 498 18.69 -20.34 -32.02
N SER A 499 19.79 -19.77 -31.53
CA SER A 499 20.69 -20.34 -30.52
C SER A 499 21.35 -19.23 -29.68
N PHE A 500 20.63 -18.11 -29.49
CA PHE A 500 21.05 -16.90 -28.77
C PHE A 500 22.38 -16.26 -29.23
N GLY A 501 22.96 -16.72 -30.34
CA GLY A 501 24.11 -16.13 -30.99
C GLY A 501 23.71 -15.30 -32.19
N VAL A 502 24.68 -14.57 -32.74
CA VAL A 502 24.51 -13.78 -33.97
C VAL A 502 24.58 -14.69 -35.20
N ALA A 503 23.57 -14.64 -36.07
CA ALA A 503 23.59 -15.28 -37.39
C ALA A 503 24.26 -14.39 -38.44
N ALA A 504 23.84 -13.12 -38.51
CA ALA A 504 24.36 -12.11 -39.43
C ALA A 504 24.38 -10.74 -38.76
N THR A 505 25.22 -9.84 -39.25
CA THR A 505 25.38 -8.44 -38.80
C THR A 505 25.26 -7.49 -39.99
N GLY A 506 24.79 -6.26 -39.75
CA GLY A 506 24.48 -5.32 -40.83
C GLY A 506 23.28 -5.80 -41.64
N VAL A 507 22.29 -6.36 -40.94
CA VAL A 507 21.02 -6.79 -41.55
C VAL A 507 20.15 -5.56 -41.73
N ASP A 508 19.76 -5.28 -42.97
CA ASP A 508 18.82 -4.20 -43.32
C ASP A 508 17.51 -4.38 -42.53
N PRO A 509 17.13 -3.42 -41.66
CA PRO A 509 15.95 -3.51 -40.82
C PRO A 509 14.63 -3.33 -41.58
N PHE A 510 14.67 -2.82 -42.81
CA PHE A 510 13.52 -2.55 -43.66
C PHE A 510 13.31 -3.64 -44.71
N ASN A 511 14.28 -4.55 -44.89
CA ASN A 511 14.14 -5.72 -45.75
C ASN A 511 13.21 -6.76 -45.10
N SER A 512 11.89 -6.55 -45.28
CA SER A 512 10.74 -7.16 -44.59
C SER A 512 10.39 -6.54 -43.23
N LEU A 513 9.16 -6.79 -42.77
CA LEU A 513 8.61 -6.23 -41.52
C LEU A 513 9.26 -6.88 -40.29
N GLN A 514 10.39 -6.33 -39.87
CA GLN A 514 11.16 -6.81 -38.73
C GLN A 514 10.65 -6.23 -37.41
N THR A 515 10.68 -7.04 -36.34
CA THR A 515 10.63 -6.51 -34.97
C THR A 515 12.05 -6.10 -34.56
N LEU A 516 12.24 -4.90 -34.04
CA LEU A 516 13.54 -4.33 -33.74
C LEU A 516 13.75 -4.12 -32.23
N TYR A 517 14.88 -4.60 -31.70
CA TYR A 517 15.25 -4.47 -30.29
C TYR A 517 16.54 -3.66 -30.11
N LEU A 518 16.40 -2.35 -29.89
CA LEU A 518 17.48 -1.41 -29.61
C LEU A 518 17.82 -1.42 -28.11
N GLY A 519 18.54 -2.46 -27.68
CA GLY A 519 19.10 -2.59 -26.33
C GLY A 519 20.62 -2.36 -26.31
N ASN A 520 21.33 -3.15 -25.51
CA ASN A 520 22.79 -3.25 -25.48
C ASN A 520 23.55 -1.96 -25.11
N ASN A 521 22.88 -0.97 -24.50
CA ASN A 521 23.40 0.41 -24.34
C ASN A 521 23.77 1.05 -25.69
N GLY A 522 23.04 0.67 -26.73
CA GLY A 522 23.29 1.06 -28.12
C GLY A 522 22.73 2.43 -28.47
N ALA A 523 23.36 3.09 -29.44
CA ALA A 523 22.92 4.36 -30.00
C ALA A 523 22.80 4.27 -31.53
N ALA A 524 21.58 4.39 -32.04
CA ALA A 524 21.28 4.38 -33.46
C ALA A 524 21.02 5.81 -33.98
N THR A 525 21.52 6.12 -35.17
CA THR A 525 21.22 7.37 -35.89
C THR A 525 20.48 7.06 -37.19
N TYR A 526 19.26 7.57 -37.33
CA TYR A 526 18.49 7.54 -38.58
C TYR A 526 18.47 8.96 -39.18
N ASP A 527 19.26 9.14 -40.24
CA ASP A 527 19.30 10.38 -41.03
C ASP A 527 19.44 10.06 -42.52
N GLY A 528 19.51 11.08 -43.38
CA GLY A 528 19.68 10.91 -44.82
C GLY A 528 21.00 10.26 -45.31
N SER A 529 21.82 9.70 -44.41
CA SER A 529 22.90 8.76 -44.75
C SER A 529 22.52 7.28 -44.55
N THR A 530 21.35 7.01 -43.97
CA THR A 530 20.76 5.67 -43.77
C THR A 530 20.27 5.12 -45.10
N ASN A 531 20.59 3.86 -45.41
CA ASN A 531 20.04 3.19 -46.58
C ASN A 531 18.63 2.63 -46.28
N ASP A 532 17.61 3.44 -46.53
CA ASP A 532 16.18 3.10 -46.43
C ASP A 532 15.56 2.63 -47.77
N ALA A 533 16.40 2.27 -48.76
CA ALA A 533 15.94 1.93 -50.11
C ALA A 533 15.01 0.70 -50.18
N SER A 534 14.98 -0.13 -49.13
CA SER A 534 14.05 -1.26 -48.96
C SER A 534 12.67 -0.84 -48.43
N GLY A 535 12.53 0.39 -47.91
CA GLY A 535 11.33 0.96 -47.30
C GLY A 535 11.64 1.66 -45.98
N THR A 536 10.62 2.25 -45.36
CA THR A 536 10.71 2.95 -44.06
C THR A 536 9.83 2.31 -42.98
N THR A 537 9.42 1.05 -43.18
CA THR A 537 8.42 0.36 -42.36
C THR A 537 9.01 -0.83 -41.61
N VAL A 538 8.70 -0.93 -40.32
CA VAL A 538 9.12 -2.02 -39.42
C VAL A 538 7.89 -2.56 -38.67
N LYS A 539 7.91 -3.81 -38.21
CA LYS A 539 6.76 -4.41 -37.47
C LYS A 539 6.57 -3.76 -36.09
N ASN A 540 7.66 -3.75 -35.33
CA ASN A 540 7.71 -3.33 -33.93
C ASN A 540 9.07 -2.69 -33.66
N LEU A 541 9.16 -1.79 -32.67
CA LEU A 541 10.42 -1.20 -32.24
C LEU A 541 10.43 -1.01 -30.72
N PHE A 542 11.37 -1.67 -30.05
CA PHE A 542 11.61 -1.60 -28.61
C PHE A 542 12.98 -0.93 -28.37
N ILE A 543 13.02 0.14 -27.59
CA ILE A 543 14.23 0.94 -27.33
C ILE A 543 14.46 0.97 -25.82
N GLY A 544 15.59 0.45 -25.34
CA GLY A 544 15.83 0.25 -23.91
C GLY A 544 14.96 -0.88 -23.36
N THR A 545 15.38 -2.12 -23.59
CA THR A 545 14.54 -3.33 -23.48
C THR A 545 15.27 -4.53 -22.88
N ASN A 546 14.51 -5.40 -22.20
CA ASN A 546 14.94 -6.72 -21.72
C ASN A 546 14.65 -7.86 -22.71
N GLN A 547 14.04 -7.57 -23.87
CA GLN A 547 13.63 -8.58 -24.86
C GLN A 547 14.74 -8.92 -25.87
N ALA A 548 15.74 -8.05 -26.03
CA ALA A 548 16.86 -8.26 -26.96
C ALA A 548 17.60 -9.60 -26.71
N ALA A 549 17.73 -10.01 -25.45
CA ALA A 549 18.32 -11.29 -25.05
C ALA A 549 17.53 -12.52 -25.49
N ALA A 550 16.25 -12.38 -25.86
CA ALA A 550 15.44 -13.48 -26.40
C ALA A 550 15.83 -13.85 -27.86
N VAL A 551 16.52 -12.96 -28.57
CA VAL A 551 17.03 -13.17 -29.93
C VAL A 551 18.56 -13.38 -29.92
N VAL A 552 19.32 -12.54 -29.21
CA VAL A 552 20.79 -12.64 -29.03
C VAL A 552 21.16 -12.38 -27.57
N ALA A 553 21.74 -13.38 -26.90
CA ALA A 553 22.08 -13.32 -25.47
C ALA A 553 23.00 -12.13 -25.13
N GLY A 554 22.79 -11.57 -23.94
CA GLY A 554 23.58 -10.46 -23.41
C GLY A 554 23.31 -9.09 -24.04
N ARG A 555 22.29 -8.95 -24.90
CA ARG A 555 21.94 -7.69 -25.58
C ARG A 555 20.85 -6.86 -24.92
N ASN A 556 20.38 -7.26 -23.75
CA ASN A 556 19.54 -6.40 -22.90
C ASN A 556 20.32 -5.15 -22.48
N GLY A 557 19.63 -4.03 -22.31
CA GLY A 557 20.27 -2.78 -21.95
C GLY A 557 19.46 -1.56 -22.34
N ASN A 558 20.01 -0.40 -22.02
CA ASN A 558 19.45 0.88 -22.44
C ASN A 558 19.56 1.02 -23.97
N GLY A 559 18.82 1.96 -24.55
CA GLY A 559 18.87 2.24 -25.98
C GLY A 559 18.61 3.71 -26.30
N THR A 560 19.23 4.22 -27.36
CA THR A 560 19.03 5.59 -27.83
C THR A 560 18.83 5.61 -29.34
N LEU A 561 17.71 6.14 -29.82
CA LEU A 561 17.48 6.44 -31.24
C LEU A 561 17.53 7.95 -31.44
N THR A 562 18.32 8.43 -32.39
CA THR A 562 18.29 9.83 -32.85
C THR A 562 17.88 9.86 -34.30
N VAL A 563 16.80 10.57 -34.62
CA VAL A 563 16.28 10.73 -35.98
C VAL A 563 16.42 12.18 -36.40
N SER A 564 16.96 12.47 -37.58
CA SER A 564 17.18 13.86 -38.04
C SER A 564 17.19 13.96 -39.56
N GLY A 565 16.88 15.14 -40.11
CA GLY A 565 16.74 15.32 -41.56
C GLY A 565 15.27 15.35 -41.97
N ALA A 566 14.90 14.58 -43.00
CA ALA A 566 13.54 14.52 -43.52
C ALA A 566 12.98 13.09 -43.54
N GLU A 567 13.53 12.23 -42.68
CA GLU A 567 13.24 10.80 -42.61
C GLU A 567 11.83 10.53 -42.07
N ASN A 568 11.19 9.50 -42.62
CA ASN A 568 9.92 8.98 -42.15
C ASN A 568 10.16 7.60 -41.52
N LEU A 569 9.36 7.22 -40.53
CA LEU A 569 9.41 5.87 -39.95
C LEU A 569 7.99 5.40 -39.66
N THR A 570 7.63 4.22 -40.17
CA THR A 570 6.33 3.60 -39.92
C THR A 570 6.52 2.32 -39.11
N ILE A 571 5.71 2.15 -38.07
CA ILE A 571 5.67 0.98 -37.19
C ILE A 571 4.30 0.34 -37.38
N ASP A 572 4.25 -0.69 -38.23
CA ASP A 572 3.03 -1.29 -38.80
C ASP A 572 3.17 -2.82 -38.93
N ASP A 573 2.08 -3.53 -38.63
CA ASP A 573 1.97 -4.98 -38.76
C ASP A 573 1.55 -5.45 -40.17
N ALA A 574 0.98 -4.56 -40.99
CA ALA A 574 0.60 -4.67 -42.42
C ALA A 574 -0.19 -5.91 -42.89
N GLY A 575 -0.53 -6.87 -42.02
CA GLY A 575 -1.00 -8.20 -42.42
C GLY A 575 -2.16 -8.80 -41.63
N ALA A 576 -2.53 -8.24 -40.47
CA ALA A 576 -3.58 -8.79 -39.61
C ALA A 576 -4.75 -7.83 -39.36
N ALA A 577 -5.94 -8.39 -39.18
CA ALA A 577 -7.16 -7.65 -38.81
C ALA A 577 -7.22 -7.28 -37.30
N GLY A 578 -6.06 -7.22 -36.65
CA GLY A 578 -5.84 -6.80 -35.26
C GLY A 578 -4.47 -6.14 -35.20
N ALA A 579 -4.41 -4.92 -34.67
CA ALA A 579 -3.23 -4.06 -34.83
C ALA A 579 -2.21 -4.28 -33.70
N GLU A 580 -1.07 -4.87 -34.05
CA GLU A 580 0.01 -5.21 -33.11
C GLU A 580 1.29 -4.37 -33.31
N GLY A 581 1.24 -3.22 -34.01
CA GLY A 581 2.41 -2.35 -34.18
C GLY A 581 2.83 -1.68 -32.86
N PHE A 582 3.80 -2.26 -32.17
CA PHE A 582 4.30 -1.78 -30.87
C PHE A 582 5.53 -0.88 -31.04
N PHE A 583 5.43 0.36 -30.52
CA PHE A 583 6.57 1.23 -30.29
C PHE A 583 6.74 1.46 -28.79
N ILE A 584 7.83 0.95 -28.21
CA ILE A 584 8.09 1.03 -26.77
C ILE A 584 9.45 1.68 -26.52
N VAL A 585 9.45 2.75 -25.72
CA VAL A 585 10.63 3.47 -25.30
C VAL A 585 10.79 3.29 -23.78
N GLY A 586 11.67 2.38 -23.37
CA GLY A 586 11.98 2.06 -21.98
C GLY A 586 11.02 1.07 -21.33
N GLU A 587 11.47 -0.16 -21.12
CA GLU A 587 10.71 -1.21 -20.41
C GLU A 587 11.57 -2.05 -19.45
N ALA A 588 10.91 -2.72 -18.50
CA ALA A 588 11.50 -3.77 -17.65
C ALA A 588 12.81 -3.38 -16.93
N GLY A 589 12.85 -2.17 -16.38
CA GLY A 589 14.01 -1.62 -15.65
C GLY A 589 15.08 -0.95 -16.54
N PHE A 590 14.93 -0.96 -17.86
CA PHE A 590 15.85 -0.31 -18.79
C PHE A 590 15.39 1.09 -19.21
N THR A 591 16.36 1.92 -19.61
CA THR A 591 16.14 3.28 -20.11
C THR A 591 16.11 3.31 -21.63
N GLY A 592 15.00 3.75 -22.20
CA GLY A 592 14.87 4.08 -23.62
C GLY A 592 14.92 5.59 -23.85
N THR A 593 15.58 6.02 -24.91
CA THR A 593 15.63 7.44 -25.30
C THR A 593 15.42 7.60 -26.81
N VAL A 594 14.56 8.53 -27.20
CA VAL A 594 14.35 8.92 -28.60
C VAL A 594 14.46 10.42 -28.76
N ASN A 595 15.30 10.86 -29.70
CA ASN A 595 15.47 12.25 -30.10
C ASN A 595 14.95 12.39 -31.53
N TRP A 596 13.67 12.73 -31.70
CA TRP A 596 13.04 12.97 -32.99
C TRP A 596 13.24 14.43 -33.42
N SER A 597 14.19 14.66 -34.32
CA SER A 597 14.50 15.96 -34.93
C SER A 597 14.35 15.93 -36.46
N SER A 598 13.62 14.94 -36.98
CA SER A 598 13.24 14.88 -38.39
C SER A 598 12.07 15.80 -38.69
N SER A 599 12.04 16.41 -39.88
CA SER A 599 10.85 17.11 -40.40
C SER A 599 9.82 16.16 -41.05
N GLY A 600 10.12 14.87 -41.17
CA GLY A 600 9.19 13.85 -41.65
C GLY A 600 8.23 13.34 -40.57
N THR A 601 7.60 12.20 -40.83
CA THR A 601 6.56 11.60 -39.98
C THR A 601 7.03 10.31 -39.30
N LEU A 602 6.78 10.19 -37.99
CA LEU A 602 6.75 8.93 -37.26
C LEU A 602 5.30 8.45 -37.18
N ASP A 603 4.99 7.30 -37.77
CA ASP A 603 3.64 6.70 -37.83
C ASP A 603 3.58 5.38 -37.05
N VAL A 604 2.92 5.36 -35.90
CA VAL A 604 2.82 4.18 -35.01
C VAL A 604 1.41 3.60 -35.04
N GLN A 605 1.17 2.58 -35.86
CA GLN A 605 -0.20 2.16 -36.17
C GLN A 605 -0.90 1.36 -35.06
N GLY A 606 -0.17 0.93 -34.02
CA GLY A 606 -0.69 0.20 -32.86
C GLY A 606 -0.57 0.99 -31.56
N GLN A 607 0.30 0.54 -30.65
CA GLN A 607 0.53 1.16 -29.34
C GLN A 607 1.86 1.91 -29.30
N PHE A 608 1.84 3.15 -28.83
CA PHE A 608 3.04 3.91 -28.52
C PHE A 608 3.14 4.09 -27.00
N ARG A 609 4.21 3.58 -26.39
CA ARG A 609 4.44 3.69 -24.93
C ARG A 609 5.82 4.27 -24.63
N VAL A 610 5.87 5.27 -23.76
CA VAL A 610 7.10 5.91 -23.25
C VAL A 610 7.17 5.63 -21.75
N GLY A 611 8.02 4.68 -21.34
CA GLY A 611 8.10 4.15 -19.98
C GLY A 611 6.98 3.15 -19.70
N ARG A 612 7.32 1.85 -19.71
CA ARG A 612 6.37 0.75 -19.46
C ARG A 612 6.92 -0.26 -18.44
N SER A 613 6.07 -0.86 -17.60
CA SER A 613 6.41 -2.05 -16.79
C SER A 613 7.77 -1.95 -16.06
N GLY A 614 7.94 -0.94 -15.20
CA GLY A 614 9.20 -0.68 -14.48
C GLY A 614 10.33 -0.02 -15.30
N GLY A 615 10.18 0.20 -16.61
CA GLY A 615 11.16 0.90 -17.45
C GLY A 615 11.09 2.42 -17.37
N THR A 616 12.15 3.08 -17.85
CA THR A 616 12.23 4.55 -17.96
C THR A 616 12.27 4.98 -19.42
N GLY A 617 11.27 5.73 -19.89
CA GLY A 617 11.19 6.22 -21.26
C GLY A 617 11.39 7.72 -21.36
N VAL A 618 12.19 8.17 -22.33
CA VAL A 618 12.29 9.59 -22.71
C VAL A 618 12.10 9.73 -24.22
N PHE A 619 11.11 10.50 -24.65
CA PHE A 619 10.89 10.87 -26.06
C PHE A 619 10.96 12.39 -26.19
N THR A 620 11.75 12.90 -27.13
CA THR A 620 11.88 14.35 -27.39
C THR A 620 11.64 14.64 -28.86
N GLN A 621 10.58 15.39 -29.17
CA GLN A 621 10.20 15.85 -30.50
C GLN A 621 10.60 17.33 -30.67
N ASN A 622 11.49 17.60 -31.61
CA ASN A 622 11.96 18.95 -31.96
C ASN A 622 11.40 19.45 -33.30
N ASN A 623 10.79 18.57 -34.10
CA ASN A 623 10.21 18.91 -35.40
C ASN A 623 9.28 17.79 -35.90
N GLY A 624 8.66 18.00 -37.07
CA GLY A 624 7.95 16.96 -37.83
C GLY A 624 6.60 16.58 -37.22
N VAL A 625 6.08 15.44 -37.67
CA VAL A 625 4.81 14.88 -37.19
C VAL A 625 5.09 13.55 -36.48
N VAL A 626 4.49 13.35 -35.32
CA VAL A 626 4.42 12.05 -34.66
C VAL A 626 2.94 11.69 -34.55
N GLN A 627 2.58 10.50 -35.00
CA GLN A 627 1.21 10.01 -34.92
C GLN A 627 1.19 8.57 -34.39
N ALA A 628 0.18 8.23 -33.61
CA ALA A 628 -0.06 6.91 -33.07
C ALA A 628 -1.51 6.48 -33.37
N GLY A 629 -1.84 5.19 -33.20
CA GLY A 629 -3.21 4.69 -33.30
C GLY A 629 -3.82 4.61 -34.71
N THR A 630 -3.14 5.11 -35.75
CA THR A 630 -3.63 5.50 -37.10
C THR A 630 -4.38 4.47 -37.95
N THR A 631 -4.59 3.24 -37.48
CA THR A 631 -5.43 2.23 -38.16
C THR A 631 -6.62 1.79 -37.29
N GLY A 632 -7.61 1.11 -37.85
CA GLY A 632 -8.71 0.56 -37.03
C GLY A 632 -8.25 -0.57 -36.10
N GLY A 633 -8.91 -0.73 -34.94
CA GLY A 633 -8.74 -1.88 -34.04
C GLY A 633 -8.68 -1.51 -32.56
N GLY A 634 -9.10 -2.43 -31.68
CA GLY A 634 -9.04 -2.24 -30.24
C GLY A 634 -7.61 -2.36 -29.68
N GLY A 635 -7.37 -1.72 -28.53
CA GLY A 635 -6.13 -1.83 -27.75
C GLY A 635 -5.08 -0.77 -28.04
N LYS A 636 -5.39 0.26 -28.83
CA LYS A 636 -4.48 1.34 -29.22
C LYS A 636 -4.53 2.48 -28.22
N TYR A 637 -3.39 3.09 -27.97
CA TYR A 637 -3.23 4.33 -27.22
C TYR A 637 -1.79 4.83 -27.28
N LEU A 638 -1.62 6.12 -26.97
CA LEU A 638 -0.35 6.71 -26.55
C LEU A 638 -0.31 6.74 -25.01
N GLY A 639 0.70 6.09 -24.41
CA GLY A 639 0.91 6.08 -22.96
C GLY A 639 2.28 6.65 -22.57
N ILE A 640 2.31 7.63 -21.66
CA ILE A 640 3.53 8.20 -21.08
C ILE A 640 3.55 7.86 -19.59
N GLY A 641 4.42 6.94 -19.18
CA GLY A 641 4.39 6.33 -17.86
C GLY A 641 3.17 5.43 -17.74
N ASP A 642 3.34 4.15 -18.08
CA ASP A 642 2.25 3.18 -18.24
C ASP A 642 2.57 1.83 -17.59
N GLY A 643 1.91 1.55 -16.46
CA GLY A 643 2.09 0.33 -15.67
C GLY A 643 3.11 0.47 -14.54
N THR A 644 2.87 -0.29 -13.48
CA THR A 644 3.47 -0.11 -12.15
C THR A 644 4.98 0.09 -12.18
N GLY A 645 5.44 1.13 -11.48
CA GLY A 645 6.87 1.43 -11.31
C GLY A 645 7.58 1.99 -12.56
N SER A 646 6.90 2.15 -13.69
CA SER A 646 7.50 2.81 -14.87
C SER A 646 7.52 4.33 -14.74
N THR A 647 8.45 4.96 -15.45
CA THR A 647 8.58 6.42 -15.55
C THR A 647 8.64 6.83 -17.02
N GLY A 648 7.77 7.73 -17.46
CA GLY A 648 7.73 8.23 -18.83
C GLY A 648 7.89 9.75 -18.90
N THR A 649 8.66 10.23 -19.88
CA THR A 649 8.76 11.66 -20.20
C THR A 649 8.67 11.87 -21.71
N TYR A 650 7.72 12.71 -22.15
CA TYR A 650 7.62 13.17 -23.52
C TYR A 650 7.81 14.69 -23.55
N ASN A 651 8.73 15.18 -24.39
CA ASN A 651 8.98 16.60 -24.63
C ASN A 651 8.59 16.93 -26.06
N LEU A 652 7.48 17.65 -26.25
CA LEU A 652 7.08 18.19 -27.56
C LEU A 652 7.53 19.65 -27.62
N ASN A 653 8.75 19.88 -28.10
CA ASN A 653 9.34 21.22 -28.19
C ASN A 653 8.86 21.95 -29.45
N ASN A 654 8.65 21.23 -30.56
CA ASN A 654 8.11 21.76 -31.82
C ASN A 654 7.67 20.61 -32.74
N GLY A 655 6.70 20.86 -33.62
CA GLY A 655 6.02 19.88 -34.46
C GLY A 655 4.62 19.54 -33.96
N THR A 656 4.01 18.51 -34.54
CA THR A 656 2.65 18.05 -34.21
C THR A 656 2.64 16.62 -33.68
N LEU A 657 1.77 16.35 -32.71
CA LEU A 657 1.47 15.03 -32.16
C LEU A 657 -0.02 14.70 -32.35
N TYR A 658 -0.31 13.53 -32.93
CA TYR A 658 -1.65 12.96 -33.15
C TYR A 658 -1.74 11.56 -32.49
N PRO A 659 -2.20 11.41 -31.23
CA PRO A 659 -2.20 10.16 -30.47
C PRO A 659 -3.03 8.99 -31.05
N ASP A 660 -3.99 9.32 -31.90
CA ASP A 660 -5.08 8.52 -32.46
C ASP A 660 -4.99 8.37 -33.99
N GLY A 661 -4.47 9.40 -34.65
CA GLY A 661 -4.37 9.50 -36.09
C GLY A 661 -5.66 9.99 -36.74
N PRO A 662 -5.58 10.62 -37.93
CA PRO A 662 -6.76 11.19 -38.59
C PRO A 662 -7.65 10.09 -39.21
N GLY A 663 -8.64 9.57 -38.48
CA GLY A 663 -9.58 8.59 -39.02
C GLY A 663 -10.74 8.17 -38.11
N ALA A 664 -11.93 8.03 -38.71
CA ALA A 664 -13.19 7.67 -38.05
C ALA A 664 -13.28 6.18 -37.60
N GLY A 665 -12.29 5.70 -36.85
CA GLY A 665 -12.30 4.41 -36.19
C GLY A 665 -13.26 4.38 -34.99
N ASN A 666 -13.62 3.17 -34.54
CA ASN A 666 -14.38 3.00 -33.30
C ASN A 666 -13.34 3.00 -32.15
N PRO A 667 -13.14 4.11 -31.40
CA PRO A 667 -11.87 4.32 -30.72
C PRO A 667 -11.88 3.73 -29.30
N LEU A 668 -10.71 3.27 -28.84
CA LEU A 668 -10.42 3.16 -27.41
C LEU A 668 -9.69 4.44 -26.99
N ARG A 669 -10.51 5.43 -26.62
CA ARG A 669 -10.20 6.86 -26.73
C ARG A 669 -9.24 7.42 -25.69
N GLN A 670 -7.95 7.10 -25.70
CA GLN A 670 -7.12 7.39 -24.51
C GLN A 670 -5.69 7.79 -24.82
N PHE A 671 -5.37 9.08 -24.75
CA PHE A 671 -4.01 9.56 -24.50
C PHE A 671 -3.77 9.61 -22.98
N ARG A 672 -2.81 8.83 -22.47
CA ARG A 672 -2.58 8.67 -21.02
C ARG A 672 -1.22 9.21 -20.59
N VAL A 673 -1.22 10.00 -19.51
CA VAL A 673 0.00 10.50 -18.84
C VAL A 673 -0.06 10.08 -17.37
N GLY A 674 0.78 9.12 -16.97
CA GLY A 674 0.82 8.57 -15.61
C GLY A 674 -0.36 7.64 -15.33
N HIS A 675 -0.22 6.36 -15.68
CA HIS A 675 -1.29 5.36 -15.62
C HIS A 675 -0.86 4.06 -14.90
N ALA A 676 -1.81 3.39 -14.23
CA ALA A 676 -1.64 2.04 -13.67
C ALA A 676 -0.42 1.89 -12.71
N GLY A 677 -0.22 2.87 -11.81
CA GLY A 677 0.88 2.88 -10.85
C GLY A 677 2.23 3.40 -11.39
N ALA A 678 2.22 4.05 -12.57
CA ALA A 678 3.39 4.70 -13.17
C ALA A 678 3.47 6.20 -12.87
N THR A 679 4.63 6.80 -13.16
CA THR A 679 4.79 8.28 -13.21
C THR A 679 4.97 8.73 -14.66
N GLY A 680 4.16 9.69 -15.11
CA GLY A 680 4.21 10.23 -16.47
C GLY A 680 4.35 11.73 -16.50
N THR A 681 5.17 12.26 -17.42
CA THR A 681 5.32 13.70 -17.65
C THR A 681 5.25 14.02 -19.13
N PHE A 682 4.31 14.88 -19.53
CA PHE A 682 4.23 15.44 -20.88
C PHE A 682 4.48 16.95 -20.84
N ASN A 683 5.53 17.39 -21.55
CA ASN A 683 5.85 18.80 -21.73
C ASN A 683 5.42 19.22 -23.15
N LEU A 684 4.46 20.14 -23.23
CA LEU A 684 3.88 20.67 -24.46
C LEU A 684 4.38 22.12 -24.66
N GLY A 685 5.31 22.26 -25.60
CA GLY A 685 6.13 23.45 -25.81
C GLY A 685 7.32 23.54 -24.87
N ASP A 686 8.36 24.26 -25.28
CA ASP A 686 9.57 24.50 -24.47
C ASP A 686 9.69 25.96 -23.96
N GLY A 687 8.77 26.83 -24.36
CA GLY A 687 8.76 28.27 -24.06
C GLY A 687 9.50 29.13 -25.09
N VAL A 688 10.00 28.55 -26.18
CA VAL A 688 10.84 29.21 -27.19
C VAL A 688 10.22 29.07 -28.58
N GLY A 689 10.19 30.17 -29.33
CA GLY A 689 9.67 30.20 -30.70
C GLY A 689 8.40 31.02 -30.84
N ALA A 690 7.57 30.66 -31.82
CA ALA A 690 6.29 31.30 -32.07
C ALA A 690 5.15 30.52 -31.38
N ALA A 691 4.08 31.22 -31.01
CA ALA A 691 2.87 30.58 -30.48
C ALA A 691 2.33 29.52 -31.47
N GLY A 692 2.10 28.30 -30.99
CA GLY A 692 1.60 27.19 -31.81
C GLY A 692 2.65 26.45 -32.63
N THR A 693 3.91 26.44 -32.18
CA THR A 693 4.96 25.58 -32.79
C THR A 693 4.94 24.16 -32.25
N ALA A 694 4.47 23.95 -31.02
CA ALA A 694 4.26 22.63 -30.41
C ALA A 694 2.75 22.33 -30.30
N VAL A 695 2.23 21.39 -31.09
CA VAL A 695 0.78 21.11 -31.19
C VAL A 695 0.46 19.66 -30.81
N LEU A 696 -0.41 19.47 -29.82
CA LEU A 696 -1.14 18.21 -29.61
C LEU A 696 -2.59 18.42 -30.08
N GLU A 697 -3.04 17.59 -31.03
CA GLU A 697 -4.42 17.57 -31.52
C GLU A 697 -4.92 16.11 -31.54
N THR A 698 -6.13 15.87 -31.01
CA THR A 698 -6.71 14.52 -30.88
C THR A 698 -8.25 14.57 -30.76
N GLU A 699 -8.92 13.52 -31.21
CA GLU A 699 -10.35 13.22 -31.07
C GLU A 699 -10.65 12.30 -29.86
N ASP A 700 -9.63 11.94 -29.08
CA ASP A 700 -9.68 11.00 -27.95
C ASP A 700 -9.61 11.69 -26.56
N ASP A 701 -10.03 10.99 -25.50
CA ASP A 701 -9.87 11.46 -24.12
C ASP A 701 -8.39 11.69 -23.78
N VAL A 702 -8.10 12.74 -23.00
CA VAL A 702 -6.78 12.96 -22.39
C VAL A 702 -6.84 12.75 -20.88
N TRP A 703 -6.08 11.77 -20.39
CA TRP A 703 -6.04 11.40 -18.98
C TRP A 703 -4.68 11.76 -18.37
N VAL A 704 -4.66 12.77 -17.50
CA VAL A 704 -3.48 13.13 -16.70
C VAL A 704 -3.66 12.55 -15.30
N GLY A 705 -2.98 11.44 -14.99
CA GLY A 705 -3.03 10.78 -13.68
C GLY A 705 -4.25 9.88 -13.51
N SER A 706 -4.10 8.57 -13.72
CA SER A 706 -5.21 7.60 -13.64
C SER A 706 -4.81 6.23 -13.09
N GLN A 707 -5.74 5.53 -12.45
CA GLN A 707 -5.55 4.16 -11.93
C GLN A 707 -4.28 4.01 -11.07
N SER A 708 -4.14 4.75 -9.96
CA SER A 708 -2.90 4.88 -9.14
C SER A 708 -1.65 5.43 -9.84
N GLY A 709 -1.75 5.86 -11.11
CA GLY A 709 -0.68 6.61 -11.77
C GLY A 709 -0.64 8.08 -11.36
N ASN A 710 0.57 8.65 -11.42
CA ASN A 710 0.88 10.05 -11.18
C ASN A 710 1.19 10.75 -12.51
N GLY A 711 0.31 11.61 -12.98
CA GLY A 711 0.44 12.32 -14.25
C GLY A 711 0.82 13.79 -14.08
N THR A 712 1.68 14.30 -14.95
CA THR A 712 1.98 15.74 -15.05
C THR A 712 1.95 16.20 -16.50
N LEU A 713 1.18 17.25 -16.78
CA LEU A 713 1.17 17.95 -18.07
C LEU A 713 1.65 19.39 -17.85
N ALA A 714 2.71 19.80 -18.54
CA ALA A 714 3.17 21.19 -18.53
C ALA A 714 2.93 21.83 -19.90
N ILE A 715 2.27 22.99 -19.94
CA ILE A 715 1.96 23.73 -21.17
C ILE A 715 2.68 25.08 -21.16
N LYS A 716 3.49 25.33 -22.18
CA LYS A 716 4.32 26.54 -22.34
C LYS A 716 3.73 27.52 -23.36
N SER A 717 4.36 28.69 -23.51
CA SER A 717 3.85 29.82 -24.31
C SER A 717 3.64 29.52 -25.79
N ASP A 718 4.36 28.53 -26.31
CA ASP A 718 4.37 28.03 -27.68
C ASP A 718 3.49 26.78 -27.88
N GLY A 719 3.03 26.16 -26.78
CA GLY A 719 2.23 24.93 -26.77
C GLY A 719 0.75 25.14 -27.07
N VAL A 720 0.16 24.20 -27.81
CA VAL A 720 -1.26 24.18 -28.20
C VAL A 720 -1.84 22.79 -27.95
N LEU A 721 -2.90 22.70 -27.15
CA LEU A 721 -3.67 21.48 -26.89
C LEU A 721 -5.07 21.63 -27.50
N ARG A 722 -5.46 20.70 -28.37
CA ARG A 722 -6.77 20.71 -29.03
C ARG A 722 -7.43 19.34 -28.91
N LEU A 723 -8.50 19.28 -28.12
CA LEU A 723 -9.40 18.13 -28.07
C LEU A 723 -10.62 18.47 -28.91
N ILE A 724 -10.74 17.81 -30.05
CA ILE A 724 -11.73 18.07 -31.10
C ILE A 724 -12.78 16.95 -31.16
N GLY A 725 -14.04 17.31 -31.32
CA GLY A 725 -15.17 16.40 -31.27
C GLY A 725 -15.77 16.22 -29.87
N ASN A 726 -17.09 16.00 -29.84
CA ASN A 726 -17.95 15.87 -28.66
C ASN A 726 -17.75 14.57 -27.85
N ASN A 727 -16.53 14.04 -27.82
CA ASN A 727 -16.19 12.75 -27.23
C ASN A 727 -14.73 12.71 -26.72
N ALA A 728 -14.07 13.87 -26.61
CA ALA A 728 -12.65 14.04 -26.27
C ALA A 728 -12.46 14.84 -24.97
N PRO A 729 -12.83 14.28 -23.81
CA PRO A 729 -12.73 14.97 -22.52
C PRO A 729 -11.28 15.09 -22.01
N LEU A 730 -11.00 16.16 -21.26
CA LEU A 730 -9.75 16.30 -20.50
C LEU A 730 -10.01 15.96 -19.03
N PHE A 731 -9.42 14.87 -18.55
CA PHE A 731 -9.46 14.46 -17.14
C PHE A 731 -8.09 14.68 -16.47
N VAL A 732 -8.11 15.36 -15.32
CA VAL A 732 -6.93 15.60 -14.47
C VAL A 732 -7.17 14.95 -13.12
N GLY A 733 -6.55 13.81 -12.85
CA GLY A 733 -6.80 12.98 -11.66
C GLY A 733 -8.11 12.19 -11.81
N TYR A 734 -8.02 10.95 -12.30
CA TYR A 734 -9.18 10.17 -12.75
C TYR A 734 -9.19 8.70 -12.33
N ARG A 735 -10.39 8.09 -12.25
CA ARG A 735 -10.60 6.70 -11.82
C ARG A 735 -11.65 5.96 -12.66
N THR A 736 -11.18 5.26 -13.69
CA THR A 736 -11.95 4.27 -14.48
C THR A 736 -11.81 2.88 -13.89
N GLY A 737 -12.43 2.66 -12.72
CA GLY A 737 -12.21 1.46 -11.92
C GLY A 737 -10.81 1.41 -11.30
N GLY A 738 -10.51 0.34 -10.55
CA GLY A 738 -9.23 0.21 -9.85
C GLY A 738 -9.01 1.27 -8.76
N SER A 739 -7.76 1.68 -8.55
CA SER A 739 -7.33 2.64 -7.52
C SER A 739 -7.35 4.10 -8.02
N ALA A 740 -7.41 5.06 -7.10
CA ALA A 740 -7.40 6.48 -7.43
C ALA A 740 -6.07 6.96 -8.06
N GLY A 741 -6.12 7.78 -9.11
CA GLY A 741 -4.95 8.44 -9.72
C GLY A 741 -4.74 9.89 -9.24
N THR A 742 -3.53 10.42 -9.47
CA THR A 742 -3.16 11.81 -9.15
C THR A 742 -2.70 12.54 -10.41
N GLY A 743 -3.36 13.64 -10.77
CA GLY A 743 -3.06 14.43 -11.96
C GLY A 743 -2.71 15.88 -11.65
N VAL A 744 -1.69 16.42 -12.31
CA VAL A 744 -1.30 17.83 -12.22
C VAL A 744 -1.15 18.44 -13.61
N VAL A 745 -1.77 19.58 -13.88
CA VAL A 745 -1.54 20.39 -15.08
C VAL A 745 -0.95 21.73 -14.70
N ASN A 746 0.12 22.16 -15.39
CA ASN A 746 0.81 23.43 -15.17
C ASN A 746 0.85 24.24 -16.48
N GLN A 747 -0.13 25.12 -16.69
CA GLN A 747 -0.20 26.02 -17.84
C GLN A 747 0.37 27.40 -17.49
N THR A 748 1.43 27.77 -18.20
CA THR A 748 2.15 29.06 -18.06
C THR A 748 2.05 29.94 -19.30
N GLY A 749 1.35 29.47 -20.33
CA GLY A 749 1.14 30.14 -21.61
C GLY A 749 0.34 29.25 -22.57
N GLY A 750 0.45 29.51 -23.88
CA GLY A 750 -0.14 28.64 -24.89
C GLY A 750 -1.66 28.73 -24.95
N SER A 751 -2.29 27.75 -25.60
CA SER A 751 -3.75 27.66 -25.71
C SER A 751 -4.27 26.24 -25.57
N VAL A 752 -5.35 26.07 -24.82
CA VAL A 752 -6.12 24.83 -24.71
C VAL A 752 -7.51 25.04 -25.30
N THR A 753 -7.97 24.13 -26.16
CA THR A 753 -9.34 24.10 -26.67
C THR A 753 -9.92 22.72 -26.47
N LEU A 754 -11.11 22.64 -25.86
CA LEU A 754 -11.83 21.42 -25.54
C LEU A 754 -13.26 21.56 -26.04
N GLU A 755 -13.76 20.59 -26.79
CA GLU A 755 -15.18 20.55 -27.22
C GLU A 755 -16.05 19.75 -26.24
N ASP A 756 -15.49 18.75 -25.55
CA ASP A 756 -16.18 17.95 -24.53
C ASP A 756 -15.81 18.40 -23.09
N ALA A 757 -16.12 17.56 -22.10
CA ALA A 757 -15.97 17.84 -20.68
C ALA A 757 -14.51 18.12 -20.24
N PHE A 758 -14.38 19.02 -19.27
CA PHE A 758 -13.11 19.38 -18.63
C PHE A 758 -13.22 19.11 -17.13
N SER A 759 -12.57 18.06 -16.65
CA SER A 759 -12.79 17.53 -15.31
C SER A 759 -11.48 17.43 -14.52
N ILE A 760 -11.50 17.92 -13.28
CA ILE A 760 -10.35 17.97 -12.38
C ILE A 760 -10.73 17.26 -11.08
N GLY A 761 -10.12 16.11 -10.78
CA GLY A 761 -10.36 15.34 -9.56
C GLY A 761 -11.67 14.55 -9.59
N GLU A 762 -11.83 13.65 -10.56
CA GLU A 762 -13.05 12.87 -10.76
C GLU A 762 -12.88 11.40 -10.33
N GLY A 763 -13.81 10.93 -9.48
CA GLY A 763 -13.91 9.57 -8.97
C GLY A 763 -13.28 9.37 -7.60
N ALA A 764 -13.88 8.48 -6.80
CA ALA A 764 -13.58 8.35 -5.37
C ALA A 764 -12.09 8.21 -5.04
N GLY A 765 -11.56 9.18 -4.29
CA GLY A 765 -10.18 9.25 -3.80
C GLY A 765 -9.15 9.83 -4.77
N THR A 766 -9.52 10.26 -5.99
CA THR A 766 -8.57 10.90 -6.92
C THR A 766 -8.15 12.27 -6.43
N THR A 767 -7.04 12.76 -6.97
CA THR A 767 -6.59 14.14 -6.75
C THR A 767 -6.20 14.77 -8.08
N GLY A 768 -6.88 15.84 -8.45
CA GLY A 768 -6.63 16.62 -9.64
C GLY A 768 -6.27 18.05 -9.31
N GLU A 769 -5.17 18.56 -9.87
CA GLU A 769 -4.79 19.96 -9.75
C GLU A 769 -4.51 20.57 -11.13
N TYR A 770 -5.09 21.74 -11.40
CA TYR A 770 -4.78 22.54 -12.58
C TYR A 770 -4.29 23.92 -12.13
N GLN A 771 -3.04 24.26 -12.45
CA GLN A 771 -2.44 25.57 -12.22
C GLN A 771 -2.37 26.35 -13.54
N PHE A 772 -3.11 27.45 -13.66
CA PHE A 772 -3.21 28.27 -14.85
C PHE A 772 -2.75 29.71 -14.53
N SER A 773 -1.60 30.11 -15.08
CA SER A 773 -0.93 31.39 -14.78
C SER A 773 -0.76 32.33 -15.99
N GLY A 774 -1.05 31.82 -17.19
CA GLY A 774 -0.97 32.56 -18.44
C GLY A 774 -1.39 31.68 -19.62
N GLY A 775 -1.81 32.29 -20.72
CA GLY A 775 -2.36 31.60 -21.89
C GLY A 775 -3.89 31.60 -21.92
N THR A 776 -4.48 30.79 -22.78
CA THR A 776 -5.93 30.65 -22.92
C THR A 776 -6.42 29.22 -22.67
N ILE A 777 -7.63 29.10 -22.15
CA ILE A 777 -8.43 27.86 -22.13
C ILE A 777 -9.83 28.20 -22.68
N GLN A 778 -10.29 27.43 -23.65
CA GLN A 778 -11.63 27.49 -24.22
C GLN A 778 -12.28 26.10 -24.08
N ALA A 779 -13.01 25.88 -23.00
CA ALA A 779 -13.61 24.59 -22.65
C ALA A 779 -15.08 24.49 -23.11
N ALA A 780 -15.56 23.26 -23.35
CA ALA A 780 -16.90 22.97 -23.86
C ALA A 780 -17.31 23.91 -25.02
N ASN A 781 -16.44 24.05 -26.02
CA ASN A 781 -16.52 25.13 -27.02
C ASN A 781 -17.75 25.05 -27.96
N ASP A 782 -18.45 23.94 -28.01
CA ASP A 782 -19.71 23.78 -28.75
C ASP A 782 -20.96 23.87 -27.84
N GLY A 783 -20.75 24.00 -26.52
CA GLY A 783 -21.79 24.00 -25.50
C GLY A 783 -22.28 22.61 -25.07
N ALA A 784 -21.65 21.51 -25.50
CA ALA A 784 -22.05 20.15 -25.14
C ALA A 784 -21.36 19.60 -23.89
N GLY A 785 -20.10 19.97 -23.65
CA GLY A 785 -19.33 19.58 -22.47
C GLY A 785 -19.64 20.38 -21.20
N ASP A 786 -19.18 19.88 -20.05
CA ASP A 786 -19.24 20.55 -18.75
C ASP A 786 -17.85 20.71 -18.12
N VAL A 787 -17.70 21.67 -17.23
CA VAL A 787 -16.47 21.91 -16.44
C VAL A 787 -16.72 21.48 -15.01
N ARG A 788 -15.88 20.58 -14.47
CA ARG A 788 -16.04 19.97 -13.15
C ARG A 788 -14.78 20.12 -12.32
N ILE A 789 -14.91 20.65 -11.11
CA ILE A 789 -13.82 20.77 -10.14
C ILE A 789 -14.18 19.94 -8.91
N GLY A 790 -13.69 18.71 -8.86
CA GLY A 790 -14.13 17.67 -7.94
C GLY A 790 -15.40 17.00 -8.47
N GLY A 791 -15.41 15.67 -8.55
CA GLY A 791 -16.60 14.90 -8.90
C GLY A 791 -16.54 13.47 -8.38
N GLY A 792 -17.68 12.87 -8.04
CA GLY A 792 -17.76 11.43 -7.74
C GLY A 792 -16.91 10.94 -6.55
N GLY A 793 -16.67 11.79 -5.56
CA GLY A 793 -15.80 11.53 -4.40
C GLY A 793 -14.31 11.81 -4.63
N GLY A 794 -13.95 12.50 -5.70
CA GLY A 794 -12.58 12.96 -5.98
C GLY A 794 -12.30 14.36 -5.43
N ASN A 795 -11.02 14.73 -5.36
CA ASN A 795 -10.55 16.03 -4.90
C ASN A 795 -10.01 16.84 -6.09
N GLY A 796 -10.74 17.87 -6.51
CA GLY A 796 -10.36 18.78 -7.60
C GLY A 796 -9.88 20.14 -7.10
N THR A 797 -8.89 20.70 -7.77
CA THR A 797 -8.43 22.06 -7.52
C THR A 797 -8.04 22.77 -8.83
N PHE A 798 -8.66 23.92 -9.10
CA PHE A 798 -8.33 24.78 -10.24
C PHE A 798 -7.84 26.14 -9.73
N ARG A 799 -6.56 26.45 -9.97
CA ARG A 799 -5.90 27.70 -9.60
C ARG A 799 -5.68 28.57 -10.81
N ILE A 800 -6.09 29.82 -10.74
CA ILE A 800 -6.05 30.77 -11.87
C ILE A 800 -5.41 32.07 -11.39
N SER A 801 -4.40 32.53 -12.13
CA SER A 801 -3.54 33.64 -11.72
C SER A 801 -2.89 34.34 -12.90
N GLY A 802 -2.15 35.42 -12.64
CA GLY A 802 -1.31 36.08 -13.66
C GLY A 802 -2.15 36.62 -14.81
N THR A 803 -1.81 36.26 -16.05
CA THR A 803 -2.53 36.70 -17.27
C THR A 803 -3.30 35.55 -17.92
N ALA A 804 -3.81 34.62 -17.10
CA ALA A 804 -4.62 33.49 -17.55
C ALA A 804 -6.00 33.95 -18.05
N SER A 805 -6.47 33.37 -19.16
CA SER A 805 -7.80 33.65 -19.73
C SER A 805 -8.59 32.35 -19.91
N PHE A 806 -9.56 32.12 -19.03
CA PHE A 806 -10.48 30.97 -19.09
C PHE A 806 -11.85 31.39 -19.63
N THR A 807 -12.37 30.63 -20.59
CA THR A 807 -13.75 30.74 -21.10
C THR A 807 -14.36 29.36 -21.25
N THR A 808 -15.63 29.19 -20.87
CA THR A 808 -16.43 28.00 -21.22
C THR A 808 -17.83 28.38 -21.71
N GLN A 809 -18.35 27.63 -22.70
CA GLN A 809 -19.77 27.70 -23.10
C GLN A 809 -20.64 26.65 -22.37
N GLY A 810 -20.01 25.69 -21.67
CA GLY A 810 -20.67 24.69 -20.83
C GLY A 810 -21.00 25.21 -19.43
N ASN A 811 -21.48 24.31 -18.58
CA ASN A 811 -21.73 24.61 -17.17
C ASN A 811 -20.44 24.49 -16.35
N LEU A 812 -20.30 25.27 -15.28
CA LEU A 812 -19.31 25.04 -14.24
C LEU A 812 -19.98 24.43 -13.01
N TYR A 813 -19.49 23.25 -12.62
CA TYR A 813 -19.78 22.61 -11.34
C TYR A 813 -18.54 22.62 -10.45
N ILE A 814 -18.75 22.90 -9.18
CA ILE A 814 -17.76 22.73 -8.11
C ILE A 814 -18.28 21.59 -7.24
N ALA A 815 -17.42 20.63 -6.94
CA ALA A 815 -17.69 19.38 -6.26
C ALA A 815 -18.99 18.67 -6.74
N GLU A 816 -19.01 18.22 -7.99
CA GLU A 816 -20.18 17.55 -8.57
C GLU A 816 -20.60 16.30 -7.78
N ALA A 817 -21.90 16.16 -7.57
CA ALA A 817 -22.50 15.05 -6.84
C ALA A 817 -22.25 13.68 -7.50
N GLY A 818 -22.19 12.62 -6.69
CA GLY A 818 -21.90 11.25 -7.15
C GLY A 818 -21.01 10.42 -6.21
N GLY A 819 -20.43 11.04 -5.18
CA GLY A 819 -19.71 10.35 -4.11
C GLY A 819 -19.60 11.21 -2.86
N ALA A 820 -19.70 10.60 -1.68
CA ALA A 820 -19.55 11.33 -0.41
C ALA A 820 -18.10 11.81 -0.23
N GLY A 821 -17.93 13.06 0.22
CA GLY A 821 -16.61 13.65 0.44
C GLY A 821 -15.90 14.14 -0.82
N THR A 822 -16.63 14.41 -1.91
CA THR A 822 -16.09 15.16 -3.06
C THR A 822 -15.59 16.53 -2.59
N THR A 823 -14.42 16.96 -3.02
CA THR A 823 -13.88 18.29 -2.70
C THR A 823 -13.58 19.06 -3.97
N GLY A 824 -14.02 20.31 -4.08
CA GLY A 824 -13.82 21.17 -5.23
C GLY A 824 -13.37 22.56 -4.83
N LEU A 825 -12.14 22.92 -5.20
CA LEU A 825 -11.57 24.25 -4.94
C LEU A 825 -11.32 25.03 -6.23
N LEU A 826 -11.99 26.17 -6.41
CA LEU A 826 -11.64 27.18 -7.41
C LEU A 826 -10.90 28.33 -6.72
N GLU A 827 -9.66 28.63 -7.11
CA GLU A 827 -8.84 29.69 -6.52
C GLU A 827 -8.46 30.73 -7.59
N LEU A 828 -8.86 31.99 -7.38
CA LEU A 828 -8.67 33.11 -8.31
C LEU A 828 -7.72 34.14 -7.67
N THR A 829 -6.55 34.36 -8.27
CA THR A 829 -5.46 35.17 -7.68
C THR A 829 -5.05 36.36 -8.55
N GLY A 830 -5.09 37.56 -7.96
CA GLY A 830 -4.79 38.83 -8.62
C GLY A 830 -5.94 39.37 -9.46
N SER A 831 -5.72 40.48 -10.18
CA SER A 831 -6.73 41.18 -10.98
C SER A 831 -6.51 41.10 -12.50
N GLN A 832 -5.49 40.38 -12.96
CA GLN A 832 -5.07 40.35 -14.37
C GLN A 832 -5.60 39.15 -15.16
N ALA A 833 -6.09 38.11 -14.48
CA ALA A 833 -6.70 36.97 -15.13
C ALA A 833 -8.19 37.26 -15.45
N SER A 834 -8.72 36.58 -16.46
CA SER A 834 -10.15 36.61 -16.81
C SER A 834 -10.77 35.22 -16.71
N PHE A 835 -11.96 35.14 -16.12
CA PHE A 835 -12.69 33.90 -15.94
C PHE A 835 -14.15 34.07 -16.36
N THR A 836 -14.54 33.40 -17.44
CA THR A 836 -15.88 33.53 -18.05
C THR A 836 -16.55 32.16 -18.16
N VAL A 837 -17.78 32.07 -17.69
CA VAL A 837 -18.62 30.86 -17.74
C VAL A 837 -19.98 31.17 -18.35
N ASN A 838 -20.59 30.21 -19.04
CA ASN A 838 -21.97 30.35 -19.50
C ASN A 838 -22.96 30.25 -18.32
N ARG A 839 -22.76 29.26 -17.45
CA ARG A 839 -23.58 29.01 -16.25
C ARG A 839 -22.72 28.49 -15.10
N LEU A 840 -23.04 28.88 -13.88
CA LEU A 840 -22.52 28.24 -12.66
C LEU A 840 -23.68 27.58 -11.92
N GLU A 841 -23.57 26.28 -11.69
CA GLU A 841 -24.55 25.50 -10.93
C GLU A 841 -23.86 24.77 -9.78
N ASN A 842 -24.33 25.00 -8.56
CA ASN A 842 -24.04 24.13 -7.43
C ASN A 842 -24.85 22.82 -7.60
N ALA A 843 -24.16 21.68 -7.63
CA ALA A 843 -24.75 20.39 -7.97
C ALA A 843 -25.51 19.81 -6.76
N PRO A 844 -26.73 19.25 -6.95
CA PRO A 844 -27.52 18.81 -5.81
C PRO A 844 -26.91 17.61 -5.07
N GLY A 845 -26.75 17.73 -3.76
CA GLY A 845 -26.05 16.78 -2.90
C GLY A 845 -26.70 15.39 -2.90
N THR A 846 -26.14 14.43 -3.65
CA THR A 846 -26.71 13.08 -3.83
C THR A 846 -26.93 12.26 -2.55
N ALA A 847 -26.28 12.63 -1.45
CA ALA A 847 -26.37 11.92 -0.18
C ALA A 847 -27.48 12.46 0.75
N GLY A 848 -28.08 13.62 0.41
CA GLY A 848 -29.01 14.35 1.27
C GLY A 848 -28.30 15.33 2.22
N ALA A 849 -29.09 16.26 2.76
CA ALA A 849 -28.62 17.38 3.58
C ALA A 849 -27.65 16.94 4.70
N GLY A 850 -26.50 17.60 4.77
CA GLY A 850 -25.48 17.38 5.81
C GLY A 850 -24.51 16.23 5.56
N SER A 851 -24.60 15.51 4.44
CA SER A 851 -23.55 14.58 3.96
C SER A 851 -22.72 15.19 2.81
N GLY A 852 -22.44 16.49 2.97
CA GLY A 852 -22.01 17.40 1.93
C GLY A 852 -20.75 16.98 1.18
N ASN A 853 -20.71 17.47 -0.05
CA ASN A 853 -19.48 17.77 -0.74
C ASN A 853 -18.79 18.99 -0.07
N PHE A 854 -17.59 19.33 -0.51
CA PHE A 854 -16.86 20.52 -0.06
C PHE A 854 -16.57 21.44 -1.25
N GLU A 855 -17.52 22.30 -1.56
CA GLU A 855 -17.43 23.37 -2.55
C GLU A 855 -16.71 24.58 -1.95
N THR A 856 -15.67 25.09 -2.61
CA THR A 856 -15.00 26.33 -2.18
C THR A 856 -14.61 27.18 -3.37
N ILE A 857 -14.95 28.47 -3.33
CA ILE A 857 -14.32 29.48 -4.19
C ILE A 857 -13.54 30.44 -3.31
N ARG A 858 -12.25 30.59 -3.66
CA ARG A 858 -11.31 31.44 -2.97
C ARG A 858 -10.84 32.57 -3.88
N TRP A 859 -10.96 33.81 -3.41
CA TRP A 859 -10.34 34.97 -4.05
C TRP A 859 -9.14 35.47 -3.26
N VAL A 860 -8.03 35.70 -3.94
CA VAL A 860 -6.81 36.30 -3.41
C VAL A 860 -6.53 37.58 -4.19
N ALA A 861 -6.61 38.73 -3.54
CA ALA A 861 -6.43 40.03 -4.20
C ALA A 861 -4.94 40.34 -4.46
N ASP A 862 -4.70 41.09 -5.54
CA ASP A 862 -3.49 41.91 -5.66
C ASP A 862 -3.82 43.39 -5.34
N ALA A 863 -2.84 44.28 -5.44
CA ALA A 863 -3.00 45.70 -5.11
C ALA A 863 -4.02 46.47 -5.99
N ASN A 864 -4.48 45.88 -7.09
CA ASN A 864 -5.46 46.46 -8.03
C ASN A 864 -6.86 45.84 -7.88
N GLY A 865 -6.99 44.67 -7.24
CA GLY A 865 -8.28 43.99 -7.03
C GLY A 865 -8.19 42.46 -7.17
N ILE A 866 -9.29 41.88 -7.68
CA ILE A 866 -9.50 40.44 -7.87
C ILE A 866 -9.97 40.16 -9.30
N THR A 867 -9.86 38.91 -9.76
CA THR A 867 -10.50 38.42 -10.98
C THR A 867 -11.98 38.11 -10.70
N PRO A 868 -12.94 38.79 -11.37
CA PRO A 868 -14.35 38.45 -11.29
C PRO A 868 -14.65 37.17 -12.09
N ILE A 869 -15.69 36.44 -11.67
CA ILE A 869 -16.34 35.41 -12.46
C ILE A 869 -17.41 36.09 -13.32
N VAL A 870 -17.23 36.10 -14.64
CA VAL A 870 -18.21 36.66 -15.59
C VAL A 870 -19.16 35.54 -16.03
N VAL A 871 -20.46 35.73 -15.82
CA VAL A 871 -21.50 34.75 -16.19
C VAL A 871 -22.30 35.29 -17.38
N THR A 872 -22.22 34.62 -18.53
CA THR A 872 -22.72 35.14 -19.82
C THR A 872 -24.03 34.50 -20.32
N GLY A 873 -24.63 33.59 -19.55
CA GLY A 873 -25.86 32.88 -19.95
C GLY A 873 -27.04 33.83 -20.18
N ALA A 874 -27.46 33.96 -21.44
CA ALA A 874 -28.44 34.99 -21.84
C ALA A 874 -29.87 34.74 -21.32
N SER A 875 -30.25 33.47 -21.08
CA SER A 875 -31.53 33.09 -20.47
C SER A 875 -31.54 31.61 -20.06
N GLY A 876 -32.31 31.31 -19.01
CA GLY A 876 -32.45 29.98 -18.44
C GLY A 876 -32.85 30.08 -16.97
N MET A 877 -33.43 29.03 -16.39
CA MET A 877 -33.51 28.98 -14.92
C MET A 877 -32.11 28.74 -14.37
N ASN A 878 -31.76 29.42 -13.28
CA ASN A 878 -30.55 29.15 -12.49
C ASN A 878 -29.23 29.39 -13.25
N VAL A 879 -29.07 30.55 -13.90
CA VAL A 879 -27.83 30.94 -14.61
C VAL A 879 -26.63 31.13 -13.66
N LEU A 880 -26.89 31.63 -12.44
CA LEU A 880 -25.91 31.69 -11.37
C LEU A 880 -26.56 31.17 -10.07
N GLN A 881 -26.19 29.95 -9.69
CA GLN A 881 -26.75 29.25 -8.53
C GLN A 881 -25.61 28.76 -7.63
N ILE A 882 -25.52 29.34 -6.43
CA ILE A 882 -24.41 29.13 -5.48
C ILE A 882 -24.79 28.26 -4.27
N GLN A 883 -26.00 27.67 -4.27
CA GLN A 883 -26.51 26.74 -3.26
C GLN A 883 -27.34 25.63 -3.93
N ASP A 884 -27.45 24.43 -3.35
CA ASP A 884 -28.29 23.33 -3.86
C ASP A 884 -29.76 23.79 -4.03
N PRO A 885 -30.45 23.47 -5.15
CA PRO A 885 -31.85 23.84 -5.38
C PRO A 885 -32.83 23.36 -4.29
N ALA A 886 -32.58 22.20 -3.69
CA ALA A 886 -33.36 21.63 -2.61
C ALA A 886 -33.21 22.45 -1.32
N GLU A 887 -32.00 22.93 -1.02
CA GLU A 887 -31.74 23.80 0.12
C GLU A 887 -32.28 25.22 -0.08
N VAL A 888 -32.12 25.78 -1.28
CA VAL A 888 -32.75 27.07 -1.67
C VAL A 888 -34.27 27.01 -1.44
N THR A 889 -34.89 25.86 -1.68
CA THR A 889 -36.32 25.64 -1.42
C THR A 889 -36.64 25.47 0.08
N ALA A 890 -35.71 24.94 0.87
CA ALA A 890 -35.83 24.79 2.33
C ALA A 890 -35.54 26.09 3.10
N ASN A 891 -34.78 27.02 2.50
CA ASN A 891 -34.40 28.31 3.05
C ASN A 891 -35.64 29.22 3.20
N THR A 892 -36.30 29.08 4.34
CA THR A 892 -37.55 29.76 4.72
C THR A 892 -37.33 30.83 5.79
N GLY A 893 -36.05 31.14 6.09
CA GLY A 893 -35.65 32.07 7.13
C GLY A 893 -35.86 33.54 6.77
N THR A 894 -35.99 34.37 7.79
CA THR A 894 -35.80 35.82 7.71
C THR A 894 -34.76 36.18 8.76
N ASN A 895 -33.68 36.85 8.37
CA ASN A 895 -32.51 37.26 9.17
C ASN A 895 -32.60 36.95 10.67
N GLY A 896 -32.09 35.79 11.11
CA GLY A 896 -32.00 35.49 12.54
C GLY A 896 -31.97 34.01 12.93
N GLY A 897 -30.77 33.46 13.08
CA GLY A 897 -30.47 32.38 14.04
C GLY A 897 -31.24 31.06 13.88
N GLY A 898 -31.65 30.71 12.66
CA GLY A 898 -32.19 29.38 12.34
C GLY A 898 -31.08 28.41 11.98
N ASP A 899 -31.28 27.12 12.28
CA ASP A 899 -30.34 26.00 12.02
C ASP A 899 -30.21 25.64 10.52
N LEU A 900 -30.01 26.63 9.65
CA LEU A 900 -29.70 26.42 8.23
C LEU A 900 -28.19 26.18 8.10
N MET A 901 -27.79 24.92 8.28
CA MET A 901 -26.48 24.39 7.90
C MET A 901 -26.68 23.55 6.64
N GLY A 902 -25.91 23.79 5.59
CA GLY A 902 -26.19 23.20 4.28
C GLY A 902 -25.24 23.66 3.17
N ASP A 903 -25.15 22.86 2.10
CA ASP A 903 -24.11 22.81 1.06
C ASP A 903 -24.05 24.00 0.08
N GLY A 904 -24.19 25.23 0.60
CA GLY A 904 -23.78 26.43 -0.11
C GLY A 904 -22.30 26.39 -0.48
N ILE A 905 -21.91 27.10 -1.54
CA ILE A 905 -20.49 27.23 -1.88
C ILE A 905 -19.77 28.03 -0.78
N ALA A 906 -18.69 27.50 -0.23
CA ALA A 906 -17.89 28.21 0.76
C ALA A 906 -17.11 29.37 0.14
N LEU A 907 -17.17 30.53 0.80
CA LEU A 907 -16.46 31.75 0.42
C LEU A 907 -15.18 31.92 1.24
N GLU A 908 -14.03 31.85 0.58
CA GLU A 908 -12.74 32.23 1.15
C GLU A 908 -12.17 33.50 0.51
N LEU A 909 -11.61 34.38 1.34
CA LEU A 909 -11.13 35.70 0.92
C LEU A 909 -9.77 36.00 1.55
N ASP A 910 -8.78 36.32 0.73
CA ASP A 910 -7.55 37.03 1.12
C ASP A 910 -7.48 38.37 0.38
N LEU A 911 -7.84 39.43 1.09
CA LEU A 911 -7.90 40.81 0.62
C LEU A 911 -6.76 41.66 1.24
N SER A 912 -5.74 41.01 1.82
CA SER A 912 -4.64 41.68 2.55
C SER A 912 -3.77 42.60 1.68
N ALA A 913 -3.81 42.45 0.36
CA ALA A 913 -3.14 43.34 -0.59
C ALA A 913 -3.86 44.70 -0.79
N LEU A 914 -5.10 44.85 -0.29
CA LEU A 914 -5.94 46.03 -0.51
C LEU A 914 -5.95 46.95 0.72
N SER A 915 -5.93 48.27 0.48
CA SER A 915 -5.79 49.28 1.55
C SER A 915 -6.74 50.47 1.45
N GLY A 916 -7.68 50.48 0.50
CA GLY A 916 -8.62 51.58 0.27
C GLY A 916 -10.06 51.09 0.18
N SER A 917 -11.02 51.99 0.45
CA SER A 917 -12.44 51.68 0.24
C SER A 917 -12.74 51.53 -1.25
N GLN A 918 -13.36 50.42 -1.65
CA GLN A 918 -13.70 50.10 -3.03
C GLN A 918 -14.80 49.03 -3.10
N THR A 919 -15.44 48.91 -4.27
CA THR A 919 -16.34 47.78 -4.55
C THR A 919 -15.58 46.78 -5.42
N LEU A 920 -15.59 45.51 -5.02
CA LEU A 920 -15.07 44.39 -5.81
C LEU A 920 -16.24 43.57 -6.34
N THR A 921 -16.23 43.23 -7.62
CA THR A 921 -17.20 42.29 -8.19
C THR A 921 -16.65 40.86 -8.06
N LEU A 922 -17.35 40.00 -7.34
CA LEU A 922 -17.07 38.55 -7.31
C LEU A 922 -17.69 37.89 -8.54
N PHE A 923 -18.94 38.25 -8.85
CA PHE A 923 -19.69 37.76 -10.00
C PHE A 923 -20.28 38.92 -10.79
N ASP A 924 -19.92 39.01 -12.07
CA ASP A 924 -20.54 39.87 -13.09
C ASP A 924 -21.59 39.03 -13.84
N ASN A 925 -22.84 39.13 -13.42
CA ASN A 925 -23.95 38.32 -13.92
C ASN A 925 -24.63 39.06 -15.07
N GLN A 926 -24.18 38.80 -16.29
CA GLN A 926 -24.65 39.49 -17.49
C GLN A 926 -26.02 38.97 -17.99
N SER A 927 -26.64 38.03 -17.27
CA SER A 927 -28.02 37.61 -17.49
C SER A 927 -29.02 38.63 -16.94
N ALA A 928 -30.32 38.40 -17.18
CA ALA A 928 -31.39 39.13 -16.48
C ALA A 928 -31.91 38.41 -15.22
N GLU A 929 -31.32 37.25 -14.89
CA GLU A 929 -31.80 36.37 -13.82
C GLU A 929 -31.11 36.72 -12.49
N ALA A 930 -31.84 36.54 -11.39
CA ALA A 930 -31.29 36.76 -10.05
C ALA A 930 -30.24 35.70 -9.66
N VAL A 931 -29.32 36.07 -8.77
CA VAL A 931 -28.45 35.11 -8.07
C VAL A 931 -29.33 34.20 -7.21
N ILE A 932 -29.08 32.89 -7.25
CA ILE A 932 -29.83 31.89 -6.48
C ILE A 932 -28.94 31.31 -5.38
N GLY A 933 -29.35 31.48 -4.13
CA GLY A 933 -28.62 31.03 -2.94
C GLY A 933 -27.74 32.11 -2.30
N PHE A 934 -26.97 31.70 -1.29
CA PHE A 934 -26.01 32.52 -0.55
C PHE A 934 -24.68 31.78 -0.44
N PHE A 935 -23.58 32.51 -0.28
CA PHE A 935 -22.30 31.93 0.11
C PHE A 935 -22.33 31.45 1.56
N GLU A 936 -21.56 30.42 1.91
CA GLU A 936 -21.36 30.03 3.30
C GLU A 936 -19.96 30.36 3.84
N ALA A 937 -19.87 30.44 5.17
CA ALA A 937 -18.63 30.49 5.93
C ALA A 937 -18.14 29.06 6.21
N GLY A 938 -17.25 28.52 5.37
CA GLY A 938 -16.89 27.08 5.33
C GLY A 938 -16.42 26.41 6.63
N THR A 939 -16.00 27.16 7.66
CA THR A 939 -15.69 26.58 8.99
C THR A 939 -16.91 26.43 9.91
N THR A 940 -18.02 27.09 9.58
CA THR A 940 -19.23 27.15 10.42
C THR A 940 -20.53 26.79 9.68
N MET A 941 -20.49 26.67 8.35
CA MET A 941 -21.66 26.45 7.48
C MET A 941 -22.78 27.48 7.69
N ASN A 942 -22.42 28.73 8.01
CA ASN A 942 -23.36 29.84 8.15
C ASN A 942 -23.44 30.59 6.82
N LEU A 943 -24.65 30.86 6.33
CA LEU A 943 -24.87 31.65 5.12
C LEU A 943 -24.58 33.14 5.35
N TYR A 944 -23.92 33.80 4.38
CA TYR A 944 -23.67 35.24 4.38
C TYR A 944 -24.83 36.01 3.72
N GLU A 945 -25.60 36.76 4.51
CA GLU A 945 -26.77 37.51 4.04
C GLU A 945 -26.41 38.87 3.38
N GLN A 946 -27.36 39.46 2.65
CA GLN A 946 -27.20 40.79 2.04
C GLN A 946 -26.84 41.86 3.08
N GLY A 947 -25.67 42.47 2.93
CA GLY A 947 -25.14 43.51 3.82
C GLY A 947 -24.40 42.98 5.05
N GLU A 948 -24.29 41.66 5.23
CA GLU A 948 -23.55 41.06 6.34
C GLU A 948 -22.04 41.31 6.22
N ALA A 949 -21.36 41.43 7.36
CA ALA A 949 -19.93 41.66 7.44
C ALA A 949 -19.15 40.33 7.40
N ILE A 950 -18.22 40.21 6.44
CA ILE A 950 -17.32 39.07 6.33
C ILE A 950 -16.05 39.37 7.14
N LEU A 951 -15.70 38.46 8.06
CA LEU A 951 -14.55 38.58 8.95
C LEU A 951 -13.38 37.72 8.45
N GLY A 952 -12.18 37.96 8.97
CA GLY A 952 -10.99 37.15 8.65
C GLY A 952 -10.39 37.37 7.25
N THR A 953 -10.94 38.28 6.45
CA THR A 953 -10.56 38.54 5.05
C THR A 953 -9.17 39.14 4.84
N GLY A 954 -8.45 39.50 5.91
CA GLY A 954 -7.16 40.20 5.84
C GLY A 954 -7.24 41.70 5.45
N PHE A 955 -8.39 42.22 5.03
CA PHE A 955 -8.56 43.64 4.72
C PHE A 955 -8.58 44.51 5.99
N ALA A 956 -7.90 45.66 5.96
CA ALA A 956 -7.92 46.65 7.03
C ALA A 956 -9.18 47.54 6.98
N GLY A 957 -10.32 46.97 7.34
CA GLY A 957 -11.61 47.66 7.38
C GLY A 957 -12.80 46.71 7.43
N ALA A 958 -13.99 47.22 7.16
CA ALA A 958 -15.19 46.40 7.03
C ALA A 958 -15.35 45.88 5.59
N VAL A 959 -15.73 44.61 5.44
CA VAL A 959 -16.08 43.99 4.15
C VAL A 959 -17.52 43.51 4.26
N THR A 960 -18.42 43.97 3.39
CA THR A 960 -19.81 43.47 3.34
C THR A 960 -20.20 42.96 1.97
N ILE A 961 -21.04 41.91 1.92
CA ILE A 961 -21.50 41.30 0.66
C ILE A 961 -22.83 41.88 0.17
N SER A 962 -23.04 41.89 -1.14
CA SER A 962 -24.29 42.32 -1.77
C SER A 962 -24.59 41.51 -3.03
N TYR A 963 -25.77 40.89 -3.09
CA TYR A 963 -26.29 40.05 -4.18
C TYR A 963 -27.19 40.84 -5.17
N THR A 964 -27.30 42.15 -4.95
CA THR A 964 -28.03 43.11 -5.80
C THR A 964 -27.08 44.18 -6.36
N GLY A 965 -25.79 43.84 -6.50
CA GLY A 965 -24.74 44.76 -6.94
C GLY A 965 -24.82 45.11 -8.43
N GLY A 966 -23.99 46.10 -8.81
CA GLY A 966 -23.69 46.47 -10.19
C GLY A 966 -24.90 46.69 -11.10
N THR A 967 -25.18 45.74 -12.01
CA THR A 967 -26.33 45.76 -12.94
C THR A 967 -27.69 45.52 -12.27
N GLY A 968 -27.69 44.98 -11.05
CA GLY A 968 -28.86 44.67 -10.22
C GLY A 968 -28.94 43.22 -9.76
N ASN A 969 -28.10 42.35 -10.30
CA ASN A 969 -28.04 40.90 -10.04
C ASN A 969 -26.59 40.38 -9.92
N ASP A 970 -25.62 41.26 -9.66
CA ASP A 970 -24.22 40.91 -9.41
C ASP A 970 -23.97 40.59 -7.92
N VAL A 971 -22.95 39.78 -7.67
CA VAL A 971 -22.39 39.61 -6.31
C VAL A 971 -21.16 40.50 -6.17
N VAL A 972 -21.23 41.47 -5.25
CA VAL A 972 -20.16 42.43 -4.97
C VAL A 972 -19.79 42.47 -3.50
N LEU A 973 -18.51 42.71 -3.21
CA LEU A 973 -18.02 43.09 -1.89
C LEU A 973 -17.85 44.59 -1.82
N ASN A 974 -18.38 45.21 -0.76
CA ASN A 974 -18.13 46.60 -0.43
C ASN A 974 -17.07 46.65 0.67
N LEU A 975 -15.87 47.09 0.30
CA LEU A 975 -14.76 47.31 1.21
C LEU A 975 -14.85 48.75 1.69
N ASN A 976 -15.03 48.95 2.99
CA ASN A 976 -14.90 50.26 3.63
C ASN A 976 -13.64 50.26 4.49
N ALA A 977 -12.57 50.89 4.00
CA ALA A 977 -11.35 51.10 4.75
C ALA A 977 -11.66 51.87 6.04
N GLY A 978 -11.25 51.31 7.16
CA GLY A 978 -11.47 51.85 8.50
C GLY A 978 -10.29 51.44 9.38
N LEU A 979 -10.15 52.08 10.54
CA LEU A 979 -9.15 51.61 11.48
C LEU A 979 -9.60 50.25 12.04
N PRO A 980 -8.78 49.19 12.02
CA PRO A 980 -9.17 47.93 12.64
C PRO A 980 -9.47 48.17 14.12
N GLY A 981 -10.63 47.71 14.59
CA GLY A 981 -11.14 48.02 15.94
C GLY A 981 -12.04 49.25 16.08
N ASP A 982 -12.25 50.04 15.01
CA ASP A 982 -13.23 51.14 14.96
C ASP A 982 -14.62 50.56 14.64
N PHE A 983 -15.37 50.20 15.69
CA PHE A 983 -16.64 49.49 15.60
C PHE A 983 -17.85 50.42 15.55
N ASN A 984 -17.68 51.73 15.73
CA ASN A 984 -18.72 52.72 15.45
C ASN A 984 -18.51 53.48 14.12
N SER A 985 -17.38 53.26 13.44
CA SER A 985 -16.97 53.99 12.24
C SER A 985 -16.85 55.52 12.45
N ASP A 986 -16.48 55.95 13.67
CA ASP A 986 -16.26 57.36 14.01
C ASP A 986 -14.82 57.85 13.71
N THR A 987 -13.98 56.97 13.17
CA THR A 987 -12.54 57.14 12.86
C THR A 987 -11.62 57.13 14.08
N PHE A 988 -12.08 56.67 15.26
CA PHE A 988 -11.28 56.57 16.48
C PHE A 988 -11.43 55.20 17.15
N VAL A 989 -10.35 54.41 17.26
CA VAL A 989 -10.40 53.14 18.01
C VAL A 989 -10.33 53.43 19.51
N ASN A 990 -11.47 53.41 20.21
CA ASN A 990 -11.59 53.90 21.57
C ASN A 990 -12.52 53.06 22.46
N GLY A 991 -12.80 53.52 23.69
CA GLY A 991 -13.63 52.78 24.65
C GLY A 991 -15.10 52.64 24.21
N THR A 992 -15.56 53.46 23.27
CA THR A 992 -16.90 53.36 22.67
C THR A 992 -17.03 52.11 21.80
N ASP A 993 -15.99 51.79 21.04
CA ASP A 993 -15.90 50.62 20.17
C ASP A 993 -15.88 49.34 20.96
N PHE A 994 -15.06 49.29 22.03
CA PHE A 994 -15.06 48.18 22.97
C PHE A 994 -16.45 47.90 23.55
N LEU A 995 -17.21 48.95 23.88
CA LEU A 995 -18.58 48.80 24.38
C LEU A 995 -19.56 48.33 23.30
N ILE A 996 -19.28 48.57 22.02
CA ILE A 996 -20.09 48.09 20.89
C ILE A 996 -19.77 46.62 20.62
N TRP A 997 -18.49 46.25 20.53
CA TRP A 997 -18.02 44.86 20.49
C TRP A 997 -18.61 44.03 21.64
N GLN A 998 -18.47 44.50 22.89
CA GLN A 998 -18.97 43.83 24.09
C GLN A 998 -20.50 43.66 24.11
N ARG A 999 -21.25 44.51 23.41
CA ARG A 999 -22.73 44.44 23.34
C ARG A 999 -23.23 43.56 22.19
N GLY A 1000 -22.35 42.82 21.52
CA GLY A 1000 -22.70 42.03 20.34
C GLY A 1000 -22.70 42.89 19.09
N TYR A 1001 -21.55 43.47 18.76
CA TYR A 1001 -21.30 43.93 17.38
C TYR A 1001 -21.60 42.77 16.43
N PRO A 1002 -22.35 42.98 15.32
CA PRO A 1002 -22.87 41.90 14.50
C PRO A 1002 -21.72 41.04 13.93
N GLY A 1003 -21.60 39.80 14.43
CA GLY A 1003 -20.57 38.84 14.05
C GLY A 1003 -20.21 37.90 15.21
N ASN A 1004 -20.34 36.58 15.01
CA ASN A 1004 -20.17 35.56 16.06
C ASN A 1004 -18.70 35.23 16.45
N GLN A 1005 -17.75 36.14 16.21
CA GLN A 1005 -16.30 35.91 16.37
C GLN A 1005 -15.65 36.94 17.33
N PRO A 1006 -15.99 36.95 18.64
CA PRO A 1006 -15.56 38.01 19.57
C PRO A 1006 -14.04 38.06 19.81
N GLY A 1007 -13.30 36.97 19.61
CA GLY A 1007 -11.87 36.90 19.95
C GLY A 1007 -10.96 37.77 19.08
N GLN A 1008 -11.11 37.70 17.75
CA GLN A 1008 -10.24 38.44 16.83
C GLN A 1008 -10.53 39.94 16.84
N LEU A 1009 -11.81 40.31 16.87
CA LEU A 1009 -12.25 41.70 16.99
C LEU A 1009 -11.68 42.39 18.26
N LEU A 1010 -11.57 41.65 19.38
CA LEU A 1010 -10.90 42.18 20.57
C LEU A 1010 -9.42 42.46 20.32
N SER A 1011 -8.70 41.54 19.67
CA SER A 1011 -7.29 41.72 19.33
C SER A 1011 -7.06 42.92 18.40
N ASP A 1012 -7.93 43.13 17.42
CA ASP A 1012 -7.84 44.27 16.50
C ASP A 1012 -8.05 45.59 17.25
N TRP A 1013 -9.02 45.63 18.16
CA TRP A 1013 -9.25 46.77 19.05
C TRP A 1013 -8.08 47.02 20.01
N GLU A 1014 -7.54 45.98 20.65
CA GLU A 1014 -6.40 46.10 21.57
C GLU A 1014 -5.15 46.58 20.85
N ALA A 1015 -4.88 46.07 19.65
CA ALA A 1015 -3.72 46.45 18.83
C ALA A 1015 -3.78 47.89 18.33
N ASN A 1016 -4.98 48.43 18.11
CA ASN A 1016 -5.19 49.76 17.55
C ASN A 1016 -5.74 50.78 18.57
N PHE A 1017 -5.91 50.44 19.86
CA PHE A 1017 -6.51 51.35 20.84
C PHE A 1017 -5.77 52.70 20.91
N GLY A 1018 -6.52 53.78 20.67
CA GLY A 1018 -6.02 55.14 20.56
C GLY A 1018 -5.63 55.57 19.13
N ALA A 1019 -5.72 54.70 18.13
CA ALA A 1019 -5.56 55.05 16.72
C ALA A 1019 -6.67 56.02 16.27
N GLY A 1020 -6.34 56.83 15.25
CA GLY A 1020 -7.23 57.87 14.74
C GLY A 1020 -7.29 59.14 15.60
N LEU A 1021 -7.13 59.01 16.93
CA LEU A 1021 -7.15 60.17 17.82
C LEU A 1021 -6.03 61.14 17.40
N PRO A 1022 -6.32 62.44 17.21
CA PRO A 1022 -5.25 63.41 16.99
C PRO A 1022 -4.27 63.28 18.15
N PRO A 1023 -2.93 63.27 17.91
CA PRO A 1023 -1.96 62.89 18.92
C PRO A 1023 -2.02 63.85 20.10
N THR A 1024 -2.86 63.50 21.07
CA THR A 1024 -2.92 64.16 22.37
C THR A 1024 -1.57 63.87 22.97
N LYS A 1025 -0.76 64.92 23.04
CA LYS A 1025 0.61 64.89 23.53
C LYS A 1025 0.55 64.47 24.99
N ALA A 1026 0.52 63.16 25.21
CA ALA A 1026 0.49 62.56 26.53
C ALA A 1026 1.76 63.02 27.22
N ALA A 1027 1.63 64.04 28.06
CA ALA A 1027 2.57 64.23 29.13
C ALA A 1027 2.60 62.90 29.85
N ALA A 1028 3.78 62.27 29.91
CA ALA A 1028 4.05 61.17 30.81
C ALA A 1028 4.02 61.72 32.24
N ALA A 1029 2.83 62.11 32.70
CA ALA A 1029 2.47 62.10 34.09
C ALA A 1029 2.58 60.64 34.49
N ALA A 1030 3.76 60.26 34.96
CA ALA A 1030 4.02 58.96 35.53
C ALA A 1030 2.86 58.67 36.47
N VAL A 1031 2.08 57.62 36.16
CA VAL A 1031 1.03 57.12 37.05
C VAL A 1031 1.74 56.94 38.40
N PRO A 1032 1.38 57.69 39.46
CA PRO A 1032 2.12 57.60 40.69
C PRO A 1032 2.02 56.17 41.19
N GLU A 1033 3.15 55.47 41.22
CA GLU A 1033 3.22 54.13 41.80
C GLU A 1033 2.54 54.20 43.17
N PRO A 1034 1.60 53.28 43.50
CA PRO A 1034 0.89 53.33 44.77
C PRO A 1034 1.92 53.33 45.89
N THR A 1035 2.02 54.47 46.58
CA THR A 1035 3.24 54.88 47.29
C THR A 1035 3.80 53.77 48.17
N GLY A 1036 5.04 53.33 47.90
CA GLY A 1036 5.73 52.33 48.72
C GLY A 1036 5.83 52.70 50.21
N ALA A 1037 5.60 53.96 50.56
CA ALA A 1037 5.39 54.44 51.92
C ALA A 1037 4.27 53.67 52.68
N LEU A 1038 3.21 53.22 52.00
CA LEU A 1038 2.11 52.50 52.64
C LEU A 1038 2.49 51.02 52.89
N LEU A 1039 3.28 50.40 52.01
CA LEU A 1039 3.84 49.06 52.25
C LEU A 1039 4.91 49.07 53.35
N ILE A 1040 5.78 50.09 53.37
CA ILE A 1040 6.77 50.30 54.44
C ILE A 1040 6.07 50.56 55.78
N GLY A 1041 4.96 51.32 55.78
CA GLY A 1041 4.11 51.51 56.96
C GLY A 1041 3.59 50.19 57.53
N VAL A 1042 3.01 49.32 56.71
CA VAL A 1042 2.50 48.01 57.15
C VAL A 1042 3.62 47.06 57.60
N LEU A 1043 4.77 47.05 56.91
CA LEU A 1043 5.95 46.27 57.31
C LEU A 1043 6.57 46.76 58.64
N SER A 1044 6.51 48.05 58.93
CA SER A 1044 6.99 48.59 60.22
C SER A 1044 6.09 48.18 61.41
N CYS A 1045 4.78 48.03 61.20
CA CYS A 1045 3.86 47.53 62.24
C CYS A 1045 4.01 46.02 62.50
N LEU A 1046 4.34 45.22 61.48
CA LEU A 1046 4.54 43.78 61.63
C LEU A 1046 5.90 43.43 62.24
N THR A 1047 6.95 44.20 61.96
CA THR A 1047 8.29 44.01 62.57
C THR A 1047 8.35 44.40 64.05
N LEU A 1048 7.57 45.40 64.49
CA LEU A 1048 7.40 45.73 65.91
C LEU A 1048 6.63 44.66 66.71
N SER A 1049 5.85 43.81 66.03
CA SER A 1049 5.11 42.70 66.66
C SER A 1049 5.94 41.42 66.84
N TRP A 1050 7.09 41.30 66.15
CA TRP A 1050 7.97 40.13 66.23
C TRP A 1050 9.16 40.30 67.20
N ALA A 1051 9.43 41.53 67.66
CA ALA A 1051 10.59 41.83 68.51
C ALA A 1051 10.41 41.49 70.01
N THR A 1052 9.21 41.09 70.47
CA THR A 1052 8.88 40.90 71.90
C THR A 1052 8.70 39.45 72.35
N ARG A 1053 8.92 38.43 71.50
CA ARG A 1053 9.01 37.01 71.94
C ARG A 1053 10.32 36.34 71.54
N ARG A 1054 11.34 36.60 72.36
CA ARG A 1054 12.63 35.89 72.34
C ARG A 1054 12.60 34.74 73.37
N ARG A 1055 13.09 33.55 73.00
CA ARG A 1055 13.27 32.32 73.83
C ARG A 1055 11.95 31.54 74.07
N VAL A 1056 11.87 30.20 73.98
CA VAL A 1056 12.80 29.16 74.50
C VAL A 1056 13.06 27.99 73.50
N HIS A 1057 14.20 27.32 73.75
CA HIS A 1057 14.86 26.13 73.14
C HIS A 1057 14.04 24.87 72.77
N GLY A 1058 14.67 24.02 71.91
CA GLY A 1058 14.52 22.55 71.83
C GLY A 1058 14.18 22.05 70.41
N ALA A 1059 15.11 21.44 69.65
CA ALA A 1059 15.40 19.99 69.57
C ALA A 1059 14.19 19.14 69.06
N THR A 1060 14.28 18.12 68.18
CA THR A 1060 15.38 17.19 67.86
C THR A 1060 15.07 16.41 66.55
N VAL A 1061 16.10 16.14 65.72
CA VAL A 1061 16.44 14.83 65.09
C VAL A 1061 15.56 14.12 64.02
N SER A 1062 16.23 13.82 62.88
CA SER A 1062 16.11 12.70 61.90
C SER A 1062 14.77 12.45 61.17
N ARG A 1063 14.78 11.90 59.95
CA ARG A 1063 15.87 11.22 59.22
C ARG A 1063 15.78 11.45 57.71
#